data_AF-U5WBB5-F1
#
_entry.id   AF-U5WBB5-F1
#
_cell.length_a   1.000
_cell.length_b   1.000
_cell.length_c   1.000
_cell.angle_alpha   90.00
_cell.angle_beta   90.00
_cell.angle_gamma   90.00
#
_symmetry.space_group_name_H-M   'P 1'
#
loop_
_entity.id
_entity.type
_entity.pdbx_description
1 polymer ?
#
loop_
_entity_poly.entity_id
_entity_poly.type
_entity_poly.pdbx_seq_one_letter_code
_entity_poly.pdbx_strand_id
1 'polypeptide(L)'
;MPDDLTLTVTQRTAALDARRGIVRLHPEVMAALAINPGDPLRLAGRRTTAGIAARAESTASRALLYADDLILGNLELRDGGQVTVTPIPVVEARRVTLSGPAEIVAVVSPEMLRLALLGKVVTAGDDVSLLPQDVLPNASHRPLVEAARRSLANRVGYAWTSTLLSVIEVEGADAALVTMDTVVGWQDGQFSSVRDQAAPATAAASQPASTDPETPPPSLDDLPGLKMQAQELTELLDLGFHHGEVLGRLGTTVSLGVLVTGPAGSGKSALVRAVAAGVGATVQSVWGPELAALTNDSAATRLRGLARDVRAGGPAVLLIADVEALAPRDEPGPLATVFRQVLAELLKSGGAVVCTTSRPEAVDPALRAPDLLAVQLAVPLPDAAMRREQLRVLTRGMPLAEDVRLDDVSGRTPGFVAADLGALAREAGVRAALRQKDAESPTVTMADFEAALDVVRPTSMADSTLEVAQVTLDDVGDMVEVKQTLTESVLWPLTYPDTFARLGVQPPRGVLLYGPPGCGKTYLVKAIAGTGKANVLSVKGAELLSKWVGDSERAVRELFRRAREAAPTLVFLDEVDALAPTRGQSTDGGTTDRVVAALLTELDGVESLRNVVVIGATNRPDLIDPALLRPGRLERLVFVPPPDGEARAAILRASAKSVPLDIAVDLDELGASLDGFSAADCAALIREAALSAMRESLDASTVTAAHVDTARKRVRASLDPVQVAWLEAYASTHAPG
;
A
#
# COMPACT_ATOMS: atom_id res chain seq x y z
N MET A 1 16.10 35.58 -11.09
CA MET A 1 14.83 34.92 -10.73
C MET A 1 14.35 35.59 -9.46
N PRO A 2 13.06 35.85 -9.26
CA PRO A 2 12.61 36.42 -7.98
C PRO A 2 12.93 35.42 -6.86
N ASP A 3 13.59 35.89 -5.80
CA ASP A 3 13.95 35.06 -4.64
C ASP A 3 12.72 34.73 -3.78
N ASP A 4 11.59 35.41 -4.00
CA ASP A 4 10.32 35.22 -3.33
C ASP A 4 9.11 35.50 -4.24
N LEU A 5 7.94 34.94 -3.91
CA LEU A 5 6.69 35.16 -4.62
C LEU A 5 5.55 35.41 -3.62
N THR A 6 4.76 36.46 -3.85
CA THR A 6 3.54 36.71 -3.07
C THR A 6 2.35 36.02 -3.75
N LEU A 7 1.67 35.18 -2.99
CA LEU A 7 0.51 34.41 -3.43
C LEU A 7 -0.68 34.68 -2.50
N THR A 8 -1.87 34.35 -2.97
CA THR A 8 -3.06 34.37 -2.12
C THR A 8 -3.25 33.00 -1.49
N VAL A 9 -3.25 32.92 -0.17
CA VAL A 9 -3.49 31.65 0.53
C VAL A 9 -4.95 31.28 0.43
N THR A 10 -5.24 30.02 0.12
CA THR A 10 -6.58 29.48 0.20
C THR A 10 -6.64 28.22 1.04
N GLN A 11 -7.68 28.12 1.87
CA GLN A 11 -7.95 26.96 2.69
C GLN A 11 -8.60 25.87 1.84
N ARG A 12 -7.78 25.00 1.24
CA ARG A 12 -8.25 23.84 0.46
C ARG A 12 -7.34 22.66 0.73
N THR A 13 -7.89 21.63 1.36
CA THR A 13 -7.16 20.40 1.65
C THR A 13 -7.56 19.31 0.69
N ALA A 14 -6.58 18.65 0.07
CA ALA A 14 -6.77 17.22 -0.18
C ALA A 14 -6.85 16.55 1.20
N ALA A 15 -7.85 15.70 1.45
CA ALA A 15 -8.07 15.08 2.76
C ALA A 15 -6.82 14.34 3.32
N LEU A 16 -5.90 13.96 2.43
CA LEU A 16 -4.65 13.29 2.75
C LEU A 16 -3.54 14.21 3.28
N ASP A 17 -3.60 15.53 3.04
CA ASP A 17 -2.51 16.47 3.35
C ASP A 17 -2.79 17.33 4.59
N ALA A 18 -4.01 17.28 5.13
CA ALA A 18 -4.41 18.11 6.26
C ALA A 18 -3.57 17.83 7.52
N ARG A 19 -3.11 18.90 8.16
CA ARG A 19 -2.32 18.97 9.39
C ARG A 19 -0.94 18.33 9.29
N ARG A 20 -0.39 18.23 8.08
CA ARG A 20 0.92 17.62 7.83
C ARG A 20 2.03 18.64 7.55
N GLY A 21 1.71 19.93 7.53
CA GLY A 21 2.68 20.99 7.22
C GLY A 21 3.08 21.02 5.74
N ILE A 22 2.16 20.61 4.86
CA ILE A 22 2.35 20.56 3.41
C ILE A 22 1.62 21.75 2.79
N VAL A 23 2.27 22.46 1.87
CA VAL A 23 1.66 23.52 1.06
C VAL A 23 1.75 23.18 -0.42
N ARG A 24 0.63 23.29 -1.13
CA ARG A 24 0.57 22.96 -2.56
C ARG A 24 0.69 24.21 -3.41
N LEU A 25 1.58 24.14 -4.40
CA LEU A 25 1.88 25.19 -5.35
C LEU A 25 1.71 24.68 -6.78
N HIS A 26 1.28 25.55 -7.69
CA HIS A 26 1.22 25.21 -9.10
C HIS A 26 2.62 24.88 -9.65
N PRO A 27 2.79 23.88 -10.54
CA PRO A 27 4.11 23.49 -11.06
C PRO A 27 4.95 24.62 -11.64
N GLU A 28 4.32 25.60 -12.30
CA GLU A 28 5.04 26.79 -12.81
C GLU A 28 5.52 27.73 -11.70
N VAL A 29 4.79 27.84 -10.58
CA VAL A 29 5.23 28.63 -9.42
C VAL A 29 6.44 27.95 -8.77
N MET A 30 6.42 26.62 -8.68
CA MET A 30 7.56 25.84 -8.20
C MET A 30 8.78 25.99 -9.12
N ALA A 31 8.58 25.92 -10.45
CA ALA A 31 9.64 26.16 -11.42
C ALA A 31 10.20 27.59 -11.33
N ALA A 32 9.34 28.59 -11.11
CA ALA A 32 9.75 29.99 -10.95
C ALA A 32 10.58 30.23 -9.67
N LEU A 33 10.25 29.54 -8.58
CA LEU A 33 11.01 29.55 -7.32
C LEU A 33 12.21 28.60 -7.32
N ALA A 34 12.45 27.87 -8.41
CA ALA A 34 13.49 26.84 -8.53
C ALA A 34 13.43 25.76 -7.42
N ILE A 35 12.21 25.36 -7.03
CA ILE A 35 11.96 24.36 -5.98
C ILE A 35 11.35 23.08 -6.55
N ASN A 36 11.70 21.96 -5.95
CA ASN A 36 11.13 20.65 -6.19
C ASN A 36 10.12 20.26 -5.10
N PRO A 37 9.24 19.29 -5.37
CA PRO A 37 8.40 18.72 -4.32
C PRO A 37 9.28 18.09 -3.24
N GLY A 38 9.03 18.46 -1.97
CA GLY A 38 9.90 18.09 -0.85
C GLY A 38 10.79 19.21 -0.34
N ASP A 39 10.98 20.28 -1.11
CA ASP A 39 11.82 21.38 -0.67
C ASP A 39 11.10 22.20 0.42
N PRO A 40 11.82 22.61 1.48
CA PRO A 40 11.27 23.44 2.53
C PRO A 40 11.11 24.90 2.07
N LEU A 41 10.00 25.49 2.48
CA LEU A 41 9.63 26.86 2.16
C LEU A 41 9.40 27.65 3.45
N ARG A 42 9.87 28.90 3.46
CA ARG A 42 9.43 29.90 4.43
C ARG A 42 8.18 30.59 3.91
N LEU A 43 7.18 30.67 4.77
CA LEU A 43 5.89 31.29 4.51
C LEU A 43 5.76 32.50 5.45
N ALA A 44 5.74 33.70 4.88
CA ALA A 44 5.64 34.94 5.65
C ALA A 44 4.28 35.60 5.42
N GLY A 45 3.50 35.69 6.50
CA GLY A 45 2.22 36.39 6.58
C GLY A 45 2.27 37.47 7.67
N ARG A 46 1.34 37.41 8.63
CA ARG A 46 1.44 38.21 9.87
C ARG A 46 2.49 37.65 10.82
N ARG A 47 2.62 36.33 10.81
CA ARG A 47 3.73 35.57 11.38
C ARG A 47 4.47 34.82 10.28
N THR A 48 5.67 34.37 10.61
CA THR A 48 6.49 33.55 9.73
C THR A 48 6.47 32.12 10.24
N THR A 49 6.22 31.17 9.34
CA THR A 49 6.28 29.72 9.59
C THR A 49 6.99 29.06 8.41
N ALA A 50 7.10 27.74 8.42
CA ALA A 50 7.65 26.96 7.34
C ALA A 50 6.71 25.82 6.93
N GLY A 51 6.83 25.39 5.68
CA GLY A 51 6.07 24.28 5.14
C GLY A 51 6.84 23.55 4.05
N ILE A 52 6.40 22.34 3.72
CA ILE A 52 6.99 21.55 2.65
C ILE A 52 6.24 21.77 1.34
N ALA A 53 6.98 22.04 0.26
CA ALA A 53 6.41 22.23 -1.06
C ALA A 53 5.87 20.91 -1.63
N ALA A 54 4.63 20.93 -2.10
CA ALA A 54 4.03 19.85 -2.88
C ALA A 54 3.38 20.38 -4.16
N ARG A 55 3.19 19.51 -5.16
CA ARG A 55 2.54 19.90 -6.41
C ARG A 55 1.04 20.01 -6.20
N ALA A 56 0.49 21.16 -6.54
CA ALA A 56 -0.93 21.30 -6.80
C ALA A 56 -1.29 20.58 -8.12
N GLU A 57 -2.57 20.29 -8.32
CA GLU A 57 -3.08 19.82 -9.61
C GLU A 57 -2.73 20.82 -10.72
N SER A 58 -2.54 20.34 -11.94
CA SER A 58 -2.23 21.22 -13.09
C SER A 58 -3.36 22.20 -13.44
N THR A 59 -4.57 21.96 -12.92
CA THR A 59 -5.75 22.83 -13.02
C THR A 59 -5.80 23.91 -11.94
N ALA A 60 -4.89 23.86 -10.95
CA ALA A 60 -4.85 24.81 -9.86
C ALA A 60 -4.42 26.21 -10.33
N SER A 61 -4.99 27.26 -9.75
CA SER A 61 -4.57 28.63 -10.06
C SER A 61 -3.11 28.90 -9.69
N ARG A 62 -2.40 29.60 -10.57
CA ARG A 62 -1.01 30.06 -10.37
C ARG A 62 -0.89 31.18 -9.33
N ALA A 63 -2.01 31.82 -8.99
CA ALA A 63 -2.06 32.91 -8.01
C ALA A 63 -2.32 32.41 -6.58
N LEU A 64 -2.56 31.10 -6.40
CA LEU A 64 -3.00 30.53 -5.12
C LEU A 64 -1.93 29.62 -4.50
N LEU A 65 -1.81 29.72 -3.18
CA LEU A 65 -1.15 28.74 -2.32
C LEU A 65 -2.23 27.98 -1.57
N TYR A 66 -2.27 26.65 -1.70
CA TYR A 66 -3.25 25.82 -1.01
C TYR A 66 -2.64 25.28 0.28
N ALA A 67 -3.27 25.58 1.41
CA ALA A 67 -2.82 25.20 2.73
C ALA A 67 -4.00 24.74 3.61
N ASP A 68 -3.68 24.10 4.73
CA ASP A 68 -4.63 23.62 5.72
C ASP A 68 -4.90 24.65 6.83
N ASP A 69 -5.83 24.32 7.73
CA ASP A 69 -6.17 25.14 8.89
C ASP A 69 -4.97 25.39 9.82
N LEU A 70 -4.06 24.41 9.94
CA LEU A 70 -2.86 24.50 10.77
C LEU A 70 -1.88 25.56 10.26
N ILE A 71 -1.53 25.54 8.97
CA ILE A 71 -0.61 26.50 8.35
C ILE A 71 -1.22 27.90 8.36
N LEU A 72 -2.53 28.04 8.08
CA LEU A 72 -3.20 29.34 8.20
C LEU A 72 -3.18 29.87 9.65
N GLY A 73 -3.37 28.98 10.63
CA GLY A 73 -3.26 29.28 12.05
C GLY A 73 -1.87 29.81 12.44
N ASN A 74 -0.81 29.08 12.06
CA ASN A 74 0.59 29.48 12.33
C ASN A 74 0.96 30.81 11.65
N LEU A 75 0.40 31.09 10.46
CA LEU A 75 0.58 32.37 9.74
C LEU A 75 -0.24 33.53 10.33
N GLU A 76 -1.21 33.24 11.20
CA GLU A 76 -2.26 34.16 11.67
C GLU A 76 -3.03 34.84 10.51
N LEU A 77 -3.26 34.09 9.43
CA LEU A 77 -3.98 34.55 8.25
C LEU A 77 -5.36 33.89 8.14
N ARG A 78 -6.28 34.57 7.44
CA ARG A 78 -7.57 34.01 7.03
C ARG A 78 -7.49 33.59 5.56
N ASP A 79 -8.41 32.73 5.15
CA ASP A 79 -8.62 32.37 3.74
C ASP A 79 -8.73 33.63 2.87
N GLY A 80 -8.00 33.66 1.75
CA GLY A 80 -7.84 34.84 0.89
C GLY A 80 -6.75 35.84 1.32
N GLY A 81 -5.99 35.57 2.39
CA GLY A 81 -4.85 36.38 2.81
C GLY A 81 -3.67 36.37 1.84
N GLN A 82 -2.79 37.36 1.91
CA GLN A 82 -1.53 37.37 1.15
C GLN A 82 -0.41 36.69 1.95
N VAL A 83 0.35 35.82 1.29
CA VAL A 83 1.52 35.14 1.87
C VAL A 83 2.70 35.24 0.93
N THR A 84 3.87 35.60 1.46
CA THR A 84 5.13 35.58 0.72
C THR A 84 5.82 34.24 0.91
N VAL A 85 6.17 33.59 -0.21
CA VAL A 85 6.82 32.29 -0.26
C VAL A 85 8.28 32.48 -0.65
N THR A 86 9.20 31.97 0.17
CA THR A 86 10.64 32.01 -0.09
C THR A 86 11.23 30.60 0.08
N PRO A 87 12.02 30.07 -0.87
CA PRO A 87 12.78 28.84 -0.66
C PRO A 87 13.81 29.02 0.45
N ILE A 88 13.99 27.99 1.29
CA ILE A 88 15.01 27.96 2.33
C ILE A 88 15.90 26.72 2.18
N PRO A 89 17.17 26.78 2.60
CA PRO A 89 18.01 25.59 2.62
C PRO A 89 17.46 24.56 3.61
N VAL A 90 17.66 23.27 3.31
CA VAL A 90 17.37 22.19 4.24
C VAL A 90 18.39 22.23 5.38
N VAL A 91 17.95 22.67 6.55
CA VAL A 91 18.74 22.62 7.79
C VAL A 91 18.10 21.61 8.72
N GLU A 92 18.88 20.62 9.16
CA GLU A 92 18.40 19.59 10.08
C GLU A 92 18.31 20.14 11.50
N ALA A 93 17.21 19.82 12.18
CA ALA A 93 17.02 20.17 13.58
C ALA A 93 17.95 19.32 14.45
N ARG A 94 18.71 19.94 15.34
CA ARG A 94 19.51 19.21 16.35
C ARG A 94 18.63 18.80 17.52
N ARG A 95 17.81 19.73 17.98
CA ARG A 95 16.89 19.52 19.10
C ARG A 95 15.58 20.25 18.88
N VAL A 96 14.47 19.61 19.23
CA VAL A 96 13.13 20.19 19.20
C VAL A 96 12.46 19.94 20.55
N THR A 97 12.00 21.02 21.18
CA THR A 97 11.27 20.97 22.45
C THR A 97 9.81 21.33 22.22
N LEU A 98 8.91 20.44 22.64
CA LEU A 98 7.46 20.58 22.46
C LEU A 98 6.77 20.76 23.82
N SER A 99 5.63 21.42 23.79
CA SER A 99 4.65 21.46 24.88
C SER A 99 3.30 20.95 24.38
N GLY A 100 2.48 20.42 25.27
CA GLY A 100 1.19 19.90 24.91
C GLY A 100 0.32 19.59 26.13
N PRO A 101 -0.93 19.15 25.91
CA PRO A 101 -1.83 18.76 26.99
C PRO A 101 -1.22 17.65 27.86
N ALA A 102 -1.38 17.75 29.19
CA ALA A 102 -0.77 16.81 30.14
C ALA A 102 -1.14 15.34 29.88
N GLU A 103 -2.36 15.10 29.40
CA GLU A 103 -2.86 13.79 28.98
C GLU A 103 -2.08 13.21 27.80
N ILE A 104 -1.55 14.03 26.90
CA ILE A 104 -0.75 13.59 25.74
C ILE A 104 0.70 13.38 26.15
N VAL A 105 1.26 14.29 26.97
CA VAL A 105 2.62 14.19 27.51
C VAL A 105 2.80 12.88 28.30
N ALA A 106 1.75 12.40 28.97
CA ALA A 106 1.79 11.16 29.76
C ALA A 106 1.88 9.87 28.92
N VAL A 107 1.36 9.86 27.68
CA VAL A 107 1.27 8.64 26.84
C VAL A 107 2.19 8.64 25.63
N VAL A 108 2.63 9.81 25.16
CA VAL A 108 3.46 9.96 23.98
C VAL A 108 4.92 10.12 24.38
N SER A 109 5.72 9.09 24.09
CA SER A 109 7.15 9.08 24.35
C SER A 109 7.91 10.02 23.40
N PRO A 110 9.10 10.49 23.81
CA PRO A 110 9.95 11.34 22.96
C PRO A 110 10.31 10.68 21.62
N GLU A 111 10.42 9.35 21.58
CA GLU A 111 10.66 8.60 20.35
C GLU A 111 9.44 8.60 19.41
N MET A 112 8.23 8.54 19.96
CA MET A 112 7.01 8.68 19.17
C MET A 112 6.85 10.11 18.63
N LEU A 113 7.26 11.13 19.40
CA LEU A 113 7.31 12.51 18.91
C LEU A 113 8.28 12.65 17.74
N ARG A 114 9.49 12.10 17.87
CA ARG A 114 10.50 12.14 16.82
C ARG A 114 9.99 11.50 15.53
N LEU A 115 9.37 10.34 15.62
CA LEU A 115 8.83 9.66 14.45
C LEU A 115 7.56 10.34 13.88
N ALA A 116 6.73 10.96 14.72
CA ALA A 116 5.56 11.74 14.28
C ALA A 116 5.95 13.00 13.51
N LEU A 117 7.04 13.64 13.94
CA LEU A 117 7.52 14.87 13.33
C LEU A 117 8.51 14.62 12.20
N LEU A 118 8.96 13.38 11.98
CA LEU A 118 9.93 13.03 10.95
C LEU A 118 9.50 13.56 9.57
N GLY A 119 10.39 14.32 8.92
CA GLY A 119 10.15 14.95 7.62
C GLY A 119 9.40 16.28 7.67
N LYS A 120 8.90 16.71 8.84
CA LYS A 120 8.29 18.03 9.01
C LYS A 120 9.36 19.10 9.21
N VAL A 121 9.07 20.28 8.70
CA VAL A 121 9.80 21.50 9.05
C VAL A 121 9.08 22.14 10.22
N VAL A 122 9.82 22.46 11.27
CA VAL A 122 9.29 23.08 12.49
C VAL A 122 9.98 24.41 12.76
N THR A 123 9.20 25.38 13.24
CA THR A 123 9.67 26.70 13.66
C THR A 123 9.21 26.96 15.10
N ALA A 124 10.03 27.67 15.88
CA ALA A 124 9.67 27.99 17.25
C ALA A 124 8.40 28.86 17.31
N GLY A 125 7.47 28.49 18.18
CA GLY A 125 6.17 29.13 18.34
C GLY A 125 5.06 28.61 17.42
N ASP A 126 5.34 27.64 16.55
CA ASP A 126 4.33 27.00 15.70
C ASP A 126 3.56 25.91 16.44
N ASP A 127 2.30 25.71 16.05
CA ASP A 127 1.55 24.52 16.39
C ASP A 127 1.83 23.41 15.35
N VAL A 128 2.04 22.20 15.85
CA VAL A 128 2.33 20.99 15.07
C VAL A 128 1.41 19.85 15.47
N SER A 129 0.99 19.06 14.48
CA SER A 129 0.19 17.86 14.71
C SER A 129 1.06 16.61 14.86
N LEU A 130 0.53 15.59 15.55
CA LEU A 130 1.13 14.27 15.66
C LEU A 130 0.90 13.37 14.43
N LEU A 131 0.19 13.86 13.41
CA LEU A 131 -0.01 13.14 12.13
C LEU A 131 1.31 13.10 11.33
N PRO A 132 1.95 11.93 11.12
CA PRO A 132 3.19 11.83 10.34
C PRO A 132 2.99 12.27 8.88
N GLN A 133 4.04 12.56 8.10
CA GLN A 133 3.90 12.90 6.66
C GLN A 133 3.91 11.65 5.76
N ASP A 134 2.92 11.50 4.87
CA ASP A 134 2.85 10.36 3.92
C ASP A 134 3.58 10.63 2.59
N VAL A 135 3.81 11.91 2.24
CA VAL A 135 4.09 12.29 0.85
C VAL A 135 5.59 12.22 0.50
N LEU A 136 6.49 12.36 1.47
CA LEU A 136 7.90 12.71 1.19
C LEU A 136 9.02 12.13 2.10
N PRO A 137 8.85 11.10 2.96
CA PRO A 137 10.04 10.44 3.48
C PRO A 137 10.74 9.65 2.35
N ASN A 138 12.09 9.65 2.34
CA ASN A 138 12.87 8.67 1.59
C ASN A 138 12.26 7.27 1.76
N ALA A 139 12.30 6.44 0.71
CA ALA A 139 11.70 5.10 0.72
C ALA A 139 12.13 4.23 1.93
N SER A 140 13.31 4.49 2.49
CA SER A 140 13.85 3.87 3.70
C SER A 140 13.06 4.15 4.99
N HIS A 141 12.35 5.28 5.10
CA HIS A 141 11.71 5.73 6.34
C HIS A 141 10.19 5.51 6.38
N ARG A 142 9.56 5.19 5.25
CA ARG A 142 8.10 4.93 5.18
C ARG A 142 7.62 3.86 6.17
N PRO A 143 8.32 2.72 6.37
CA PRO A 143 7.89 1.72 7.35
C PRO A 143 7.92 2.22 8.80
N LEU A 144 8.84 3.14 9.12
CA LEU A 144 8.97 3.74 10.45
C LEU A 144 7.86 4.75 10.71
N VAL A 145 7.53 5.56 9.71
CA VAL A 145 6.43 6.56 9.73
C VAL A 145 5.07 5.87 9.88
N GLU A 146 4.82 4.81 9.12
CA GLU A 146 3.59 4.01 9.20
C GLU A 146 3.40 3.36 10.56
N ALA A 147 4.49 3.03 11.23
CA ALA A 147 4.42 2.39 12.52
C ALA A 147 4.34 3.36 13.69
N ALA A 148 4.95 4.54 13.58
CA ALA A 148 4.68 5.65 14.49
C ALA A 148 3.19 6.00 14.49
N ARG A 149 2.57 6.01 13.30
CA ARG A 149 1.14 6.18 13.12
C ARG A 149 0.32 5.13 13.88
N ARG A 150 0.69 3.85 13.76
CA ARG A 150 0.04 2.74 14.48
C ARG A 150 0.19 2.88 16.00
N SER A 151 1.39 3.21 16.48
CA SER A 151 1.68 3.38 17.90
C SER A 151 0.88 4.54 18.51
N LEU A 152 0.84 5.69 17.83
CA LEU A 152 0.09 6.87 18.26
C LEU A 152 -1.42 6.63 18.25
N ALA A 153 -1.93 5.99 17.19
CA ALA A 153 -3.35 5.62 17.12
C ALA A 153 -3.77 4.69 18.26
N ASN A 154 -2.92 3.74 18.63
CA ASN A 154 -3.21 2.80 19.71
C ASN A 154 -3.08 3.42 21.11
N ARG A 155 -2.15 4.35 21.33
CA ARG A 155 -1.87 4.93 22.66
C ARG A 155 -2.69 6.17 22.99
N VAL A 156 -2.97 7.02 21.99
CA VAL A 156 -3.62 8.32 22.19
C VAL A 156 -5.12 8.26 21.85
N GLY A 157 -5.59 7.20 21.19
CA GLY A 157 -7.00 7.06 20.80
C GLY A 157 -7.47 8.21 19.90
N TYR A 158 -8.77 8.47 19.79
CA TYR A 158 -9.37 9.42 18.82
C TYR A 158 -8.79 10.85 18.79
N ALA A 159 -8.07 11.29 19.82
CA ALA A 159 -7.45 12.61 19.87
C ALA A 159 -6.17 12.72 19.00
N TRP A 160 -5.51 11.61 18.65
CA TRP A 160 -4.16 11.62 18.05
C TRP A 160 -4.05 12.35 16.70
N THR A 161 -5.14 12.44 15.94
CA THR A 161 -5.22 13.16 14.66
C THR A 161 -5.55 14.65 14.81
N SER A 162 -6.09 15.03 15.98
CA SER A 162 -6.65 16.36 16.22
C SER A 162 -5.88 17.20 17.25
N THR A 163 -5.08 16.56 18.10
CA THR A 163 -4.21 17.22 19.07
C THR A 163 -3.13 18.04 18.38
N LEU A 164 -3.01 19.29 18.81
CA LEU A 164 -1.92 20.19 18.45
C LEU A 164 -0.94 20.30 19.62
N LEU A 165 0.34 20.29 19.29
CA LEU A 165 1.46 20.55 20.22
C LEU A 165 2.11 21.85 19.81
N SER A 166 2.59 22.64 20.76
CA SER A 166 3.27 23.89 20.46
C SER A 166 4.78 23.70 20.55
N VAL A 167 5.49 24.09 19.50
CA VAL A 167 6.96 24.07 19.43
C VAL A 167 7.48 25.22 20.28
N ILE A 168 8.18 24.90 21.36
CA ILE A 168 8.76 25.90 22.26
C ILE A 168 10.11 26.37 21.75
N GLU A 169 10.93 25.42 21.30
CA GLU A 169 12.32 25.69 20.92
C GLU A 169 12.76 24.74 19.80
N VAL A 170 13.55 25.27 18.87
CA VAL A 170 14.21 24.53 17.78
C VAL A 170 15.67 24.95 17.75
N GLU A 171 16.58 24.01 17.98
CA GLU A 171 18.02 24.26 17.98
C GLU A 171 18.61 23.98 16.58
N GLY A 172 19.22 25.00 15.97
CA GLY A 172 20.00 24.89 14.74
C GLY A 172 19.65 25.89 13.64
N ALA A 173 18.39 26.33 13.54
CA ALA A 173 17.92 27.35 12.59
C ALA A 173 16.50 27.86 12.96
N ASP A 174 16.07 28.97 12.34
CA ASP A 174 14.71 29.53 12.50
C ASP A 174 13.61 28.59 11.98
N ALA A 175 13.92 27.76 10.98
CA ALA A 175 13.07 26.70 10.48
C ALA A 175 13.96 25.47 10.20
N ALA A 176 13.63 24.34 10.81
CA ALA A 176 14.49 23.16 10.74
C ALA A 176 13.69 21.89 10.47
N LEU A 177 14.27 21.01 9.65
CA LEU A 177 13.73 19.71 9.28
C LEU A 177 13.99 18.69 10.39
N VAL A 178 12.96 18.00 10.86
CA VAL A 178 13.12 16.90 11.80
C VAL A 178 13.56 15.64 11.06
N THR A 179 14.74 15.13 11.42
CA THR A 179 15.35 13.93 10.85
C THR A 179 15.47 12.82 11.90
N MET A 180 16.01 11.67 11.49
CA MET A 180 16.30 10.59 12.42
C MET A 180 17.42 10.95 13.41
N ASP A 181 18.22 11.98 13.17
CA ASP A 181 19.28 12.39 14.11
C ASP A 181 18.82 13.53 15.03
N THR A 182 17.60 14.05 14.85
CA THR A 182 17.01 15.09 15.70
C THR A 182 16.63 14.55 17.07
N VAL A 183 17.09 15.22 18.14
CA VAL A 183 16.59 14.98 19.50
C VAL A 183 15.24 15.67 19.67
N VAL A 184 14.17 14.92 19.95
CA VAL A 184 12.85 15.51 20.26
C VAL A 184 12.49 15.22 21.70
N GLY A 185 11.89 16.16 22.41
CA GLY A 185 11.45 15.97 23.79
C GLY A 185 10.40 16.97 24.26
N TRP A 186 9.88 16.71 25.45
CA TRP A 186 8.89 17.56 26.11
C TRP A 186 9.57 18.64 26.96
N GLN A 187 8.94 19.81 27.09
CA GLN A 187 9.45 20.95 27.88
C GLN A 187 9.84 20.58 29.32
N ASP A 188 9.07 19.70 29.96
CA ASP A 188 9.28 19.25 31.34
C ASP A 188 9.58 17.73 31.45
N GLY A 189 10.09 17.09 30.38
CA GLY A 189 10.16 15.63 30.28
C GLY A 189 11.45 15.04 29.69
N GLN A 190 11.39 13.74 29.36
CA GLN A 190 12.49 13.00 28.73
C GLN A 190 12.70 13.43 27.27
N PHE A 191 13.91 13.22 26.74
CA PHE A 191 14.28 13.47 25.34
C PHE A 191 14.60 12.14 24.62
N SER A 192 14.44 12.09 23.30
CA SER A 192 14.80 10.91 22.49
C SER A 192 16.32 10.65 22.53
N SER A 193 16.75 9.40 22.50
CA SER A 193 18.19 9.07 22.53
C SER A 193 18.82 9.23 21.14
N VAL A 194 19.92 9.99 21.04
CA VAL A 194 20.72 10.12 19.80
C VAL A 194 22.02 9.33 19.93
N ARG A 195 22.52 8.79 18.80
CA ARG A 195 23.86 8.18 18.67
C ARG A 195 24.90 9.16 19.23
N ASP A 196 25.54 8.75 20.32
CA ASP A 196 26.33 9.64 21.18
C ASP A 196 27.59 10.20 20.49
N GLN A 197 27.83 11.51 20.61
CA GLN A 197 29.18 12.05 20.74
C GLN A 197 29.38 12.51 22.19
N ALA A 198 30.14 11.69 22.93
CA ALA A 198 31.02 12.03 24.05
C ALA A 198 30.42 12.57 25.38
N ALA A 199 30.01 11.62 26.24
CA ALA A 199 30.41 11.42 27.66
C ALA A 199 30.10 12.51 28.73
N PRO A 200 30.27 12.21 30.04
CA PRO A 200 29.59 11.21 30.87
C PRO A 200 28.98 11.83 32.15
N ALA A 201 27.82 11.37 32.63
CA ALA A 201 27.51 11.44 34.06
C ALA A 201 26.28 10.60 34.44
N THR A 202 26.52 9.72 35.41
CA THR A 202 25.60 9.12 36.38
C THR A 202 24.37 9.96 36.75
N ALA A 203 23.17 9.37 36.68
CA ALA A 203 22.17 9.47 37.74
C ALA A 203 21.01 8.46 37.56
N ALA A 204 20.79 7.71 38.64
CA ALA A 204 19.52 7.17 39.12
C ALA A 204 18.71 6.22 38.21
N ALA A 205 18.70 4.96 38.65
CA ALA A 205 17.66 3.98 38.42
C ALA A 205 16.26 4.61 38.47
N SER A 206 15.59 4.61 37.32
CA SER A 206 14.14 4.55 37.26
C SER A 206 13.82 3.48 36.22
N GLN A 207 13.22 2.38 36.69
CA GLN A 207 12.64 1.37 35.83
C GLN A 207 11.58 2.05 34.96
N PRO A 208 11.64 1.98 33.62
CA PRO A 208 10.47 2.26 32.81
C PRO A 208 9.52 1.08 32.99
N ALA A 209 8.35 1.39 33.54
CA ALA A 209 7.25 0.46 33.69
C ALA A 209 6.95 -0.29 32.38
N SER A 210 6.66 -1.57 32.53
CA SER A 210 6.17 -2.49 31.53
C SER A 210 4.94 -1.97 30.78
N THR A 211 4.92 -2.30 29.48
CA THR A 211 3.77 -2.70 28.65
C THR A 211 2.62 -1.72 28.41
N ASP A 212 2.11 -1.78 27.18
CA ASP A 212 0.88 -1.12 26.71
C ASP A 212 -0.25 -1.15 27.77
N PRO A 213 -1.13 -0.14 27.84
CA PRO A 213 -2.34 -0.25 28.64
C PRO A 213 -3.09 -1.52 28.21
N GLU A 214 -3.31 -2.42 29.18
CA GLU A 214 -3.92 -3.75 29.06
C GLU A 214 -5.23 -3.71 28.26
N THR A 215 -5.14 -3.84 26.94
CA THR A 215 -6.28 -4.27 26.14
C THR A 215 -6.36 -5.77 26.34
N PRO A 216 -7.46 -6.34 26.85
CA PRO A 216 -7.56 -7.78 27.07
C PRO A 216 -7.25 -8.54 25.76
N PRO A 217 -6.61 -9.73 25.84
CA PRO A 217 -6.40 -10.54 24.66
C PRO A 217 -7.74 -10.84 24.00
N PRO A 218 -7.85 -10.72 22.66
CA PRO A 218 -9.07 -11.08 21.97
C PRO A 218 -9.38 -12.56 22.20
N SER A 219 -10.65 -12.93 22.21
CA SER A 219 -11.02 -14.34 22.24
C SER A 219 -10.73 -14.98 20.88
N LEU A 220 -10.57 -16.30 20.83
CA LEU A 220 -10.43 -17.03 19.57
C LEU A 220 -11.67 -16.87 18.67
N ASP A 221 -12.84 -16.63 19.26
CA ASP A 221 -14.08 -16.34 18.54
C ASP A 221 -14.08 -14.95 17.89
N ASP A 222 -13.23 -14.03 18.35
CA ASP A 222 -13.04 -12.70 17.76
C ASP A 222 -12.01 -12.69 16.62
N LEU A 223 -11.46 -13.85 16.24
CA LEU A 223 -10.49 -14.01 15.15
C LEU A 223 -11.03 -14.92 14.03
N PRO A 224 -12.12 -14.52 13.35
CA PRO A 224 -12.68 -15.31 12.26
C PRO A 224 -11.63 -15.52 11.16
N GLY A 225 -11.49 -16.79 10.77
CA GLY A 225 -10.58 -17.24 9.71
C GLY A 225 -9.22 -17.72 10.14
N LEU A 226 -8.86 -17.53 11.40
CA LEU A 226 -7.57 -17.97 11.92
C LEU A 226 -7.70 -19.23 12.77
N LYS A 227 -8.84 -19.94 12.71
CA LYS A 227 -9.12 -21.10 13.56
C LYS A 227 -8.11 -22.24 13.38
N MET A 228 -7.72 -22.53 12.13
CA MET A 228 -6.72 -23.56 11.83
C MET A 228 -5.35 -23.18 12.39
N GLN A 229 -4.88 -21.96 12.10
CA GLN A 229 -3.60 -21.44 12.60
C GLN A 229 -3.60 -21.33 14.14
N ALA A 230 -4.74 -20.96 14.73
CA ALA A 230 -4.91 -20.91 16.17
C ALA A 230 -4.82 -22.30 16.79
N GLN A 231 -5.48 -23.30 16.19
CA GLN A 231 -5.42 -24.67 16.67
C GLN A 231 -3.98 -25.21 16.62
N GLU A 232 -3.28 -25.04 15.50
CA GLU A 232 -1.90 -25.50 15.34
C GLU A 232 -0.95 -24.83 16.35
N LEU A 233 -1.09 -23.51 16.56
CA LEU A 233 -0.31 -22.81 17.57
C LEU A 233 -0.69 -23.21 19.00
N THR A 234 -1.98 -23.48 19.25
CA THR A 234 -2.48 -23.91 20.57
C THR A 234 -1.90 -25.27 20.92
N GLU A 235 -1.99 -26.25 20.02
CA GLU A 235 -1.44 -27.59 20.22
C GLU A 235 0.07 -27.55 20.49
N LEU A 236 0.81 -26.71 19.76
CA LEU A 236 2.25 -26.56 19.95
C LEU A 236 2.60 -25.96 21.32
N LEU A 237 1.95 -24.86 21.70
CA LEU A 237 2.23 -24.18 22.97
C LEU A 237 1.75 -24.99 24.18
N ASP A 238 0.59 -25.64 24.08
CA ASP A 238 0.03 -26.51 25.13
C ASP A 238 0.95 -27.72 25.37
N LEU A 239 1.41 -28.38 24.29
CA LEU A 239 2.35 -29.49 24.36
C LEU A 239 3.67 -29.07 25.04
N GLY A 240 4.18 -27.88 24.72
CA GLY A 240 5.43 -27.39 25.30
C GLY A 240 5.34 -26.90 26.74
N PHE A 241 4.24 -26.22 27.10
CA PHE A 241 4.09 -25.66 28.44
C PHE A 241 3.55 -26.66 29.47
N HIS A 242 2.61 -27.52 29.08
CA HIS A 242 1.86 -28.35 30.03
C HIS A 242 2.18 -29.85 29.93
N HIS A 243 2.82 -30.29 28.84
CA HIS A 243 3.06 -31.71 28.57
C HIS A 243 4.54 -32.08 28.38
N GLY A 244 5.46 -31.26 28.91
CA GLY A 244 6.91 -31.52 28.84
C GLY A 244 7.35 -32.87 29.42
N GLU A 245 6.68 -33.40 30.45
CA GLU A 245 6.98 -34.74 30.98
C GLU A 245 6.76 -35.86 29.95
N VAL A 246 5.71 -35.73 29.12
CA VAL A 246 5.38 -36.72 28.09
C VAL A 246 6.47 -36.73 27.03
N LEU A 247 6.93 -35.56 26.60
CA LEU A 247 8.06 -35.42 25.68
C LEU A 247 9.34 -36.03 26.26
N GLY A 248 9.62 -35.75 27.54
CA GLY A 248 10.76 -36.33 28.25
C GLY A 248 10.74 -37.86 28.31
N ARG A 249 9.57 -38.48 28.54
CA ARG A 249 9.41 -39.95 28.53
C ARG A 249 9.63 -40.55 27.13
N LEU A 250 9.35 -39.80 26.08
CA LEU A 250 9.62 -40.18 24.69
C LEU A 250 11.08 -39.88 24.26
N GLY A 251 11.89 -39.28 25.14
CA GLY A 251 13.28 -38.91 24.84
C GLY A 251 13.41 -37.77 23.83
N THR A 252 12.39 -36.91 23.73
CA THR A 252 12.34 -35.82 22.76
C THR A 252 12.01 -34.48 23.43
N THR A 253 12.22 -33.38 22.71
CA THR A 253 11.85 -32.03 23.13
C THR A 253 11.09 -31.34 22.00
N VAL A 254 10.30 -30.33 22.33
CA VAL A 254 9.64 -29.48 21.34
C VAL A 254 10.33 -28.11 21.35
N SER A 255 10.72 -27.61 20.18
CA SER A 255 11.16 -26.22 20.04
C SER A 255 9.93 -25.33 19.92
N LEU A 256 9.80 -24.35 20.82
CA LEU A 256 8.69 -23.41 20.84
C LEU A 256 8.98 -22.14 20.03
N GLY A 257 9.71 -22.29 18.91
CA GLY A 257 10.08 -21.22 18.01
C GLY A 257 9.18 -21.20 16.77
N VAL A 258 8.39 -20.14 16.61
CA VAL A 258 7.41 -20.01 15.53
C VAL A 258 7.64 -18.72 14.74
N LEU A 259 7.62 -18.82 13.41
CA LEU A 259 7.54 -17.67 12.51
C LEU A 259 6.13 -17.57 11.91
N VAL A 260 5.38 -16.54 12.30
CA VAL A 260 4.06 -16.23 11.72
C VAL A 260 4.22 -15.26 10.56
N THR A 261 3.87 -15.68 9.36
CA THR A 261 3.93 -14.87 8.15
C THR A 261 2.53 -14.47 7.70
N GLY A 262 2.43 -13.43 6.88
CA GLY A 262 1.17 -13.00 6.29
C GLY A 262 1.05 -11.49 6.20
N PRO A 263 0.03 -10.95 5.50
CA PRO A 263 -0.09 -9.52 5.21
C PRO A 263 0.02 -8.63 6.46
N ALA A 264 0.51 -7.41 6.30
CA ALA A 264 0.44 -6.41 7.35
C ALA A 264 -1.01 -6.21 7.79
N GLY A 265 -1.27 -6.05 9.09
CA GLY A 265 -2.63 -5.83 9.61
C GLY A 265 -3.59 -7.04 9.56
N SER A 266 -3.14 -8.23 9.15
CA SER A 266 -3.95 -9.47 9.11
C SER A 266 -4.30 -10.06 10.48
N GLY A 267 -3.78 -9.52 11.57
CA GLY A 267 -4.07 -9.99 12.93
C GLY A 267 -3.06 -10.99 13.50
N LYS A 268 -1.87 -11.15 12.92
CA LYS A 268 -0.81 -12.06 13.41
C LYS A 268 -0.53 -11.94 14.91
N SER A 269 -0.33 -10.72 15.42
CA SER A 269 -0.08 -10.50 16.85
C SER A 269 -1.31 -10.79 17.71
N ALA A 270 -2.52 -10.51 17.19
CA ALA A 270 -3.77 -10.81 17.88
C ALA A 270 -3.99 -12.33 18.01
N LEU A 271 -3.67 -13.10 16.97
CA LEU A 271 -3.65 -14.57 16.99
C LEU A 271 -2.75 -15.10 18.09
N VAL A 272 -1.50 -14.63 18.17
CA VAL A 272 -0.55 -15.09 19.19
C VAL A 272 -1.07 -14.77 20.60
N ARG A 273 -1.59 -13.56 20.81
CA ARG A 273 -2.14 -13.16 22.12
C ARG A 273 -3.37 -13.97 22.52
N ALA A 274 -4.28 -14.25 21.59
CA ALA A 274 -5.47 -15.06 21.86
C ALA A 274 -5.10 -16.51 22.22
N VAL A 275 -4.18 -17.12 21.46
CA VAL A 275 -3.72 -18.48 21.71
C VAL A 275 -2.95 -18.56 23.03
N ALA A 276 -2.02 -17.64 23.29
CA ALA A 276 -1.28 -17.60 24.55
C ALA A 276 -2.23 -17.49 25.76
N ALA A 277 -3.23 -16.61 25.68
CA ALA A 277 -4.25 -16.51 26.72
C ALA A 277 -5.05 -17.82 26.90
N GLY A 278 -5.39 -18.49 25.81
CA GLY A 278 -6.08 -19.79 25.82
C GLY A 278 -5.31 -20.91 26.51
N VAL A 279 -3.98 -20.92 26.40
CA VAL A 279 -3.10 -21.89 27.09
C VAL A 279 -2.61 -21.41 28.46
N GLY A 280 -3.12 -20.28 28.96
CA GLY A 280 -2.72 -19.70 30.25
C GLY A 280 -1.30 -19.13 30.28
N ALA A 281 -0.76 -18.74 29.12
CA ALA A 281 0.56 -18.13 28.99
C ALA A 281 0.50 -16.61 28.91
N THR A 282 1.47 -15.95 29.55
CA THR A 282 1.67 -14.50 29.43
C THR A 282 2.39 -14.15 28.12
N VAL A 283 2.17 -12.95 27.59
CA VAL A 283 2.85 -12.49 26.36
C VAL A 283 3.68 -11.26 26.66
N GLN A 284 4.98 -11.36 26.42
CA GLN A 284 5.90 -10.22 26.41
C GLN A 284 6.09 -9.80 24.95
N SER A 285 5.46 -8.71 24.55
CA SER A 285 5.53 -8.22 23.17
C SER A 285 6.57 -7.12 23.00
N VAL A 286 7.32 -7.20 21.90
CA VAL A 286 8.21 -6.14 21.45
C VAL A 286 8.10 -5.96 19.95
N TRP A 287 8.22 -4.73 19.49
CA TRP A 287 8.20 -4.42 18.07
C TRP A 287 9.64 -4.35 17.54
N GLY A 288 9.95 -5.12 16.51
CA GLY A 288 11.29 -5.28 15.96
C GLY A 288 11.94 -3.96 15.54
N PRO A 289 11.24 -3.09 14.80
CA PRO A 289 11.76 -1.76 14.46
C PRO A 289 12.00 -0.85 15.67
N GLU A 290 11.24 -1.00 16.77
CA GLU A 290 11.51 -0.28 18.02
C GLU A 290 12.88 -0.65 18.57
N LEU A 291 13.22 -1.94 18.55
CA LEU A 291 14.54 -2.42 18.96
C LEU A 291 15.64 -2.04 17.95
N ALA A 292 15.34 -2.08 16.64
CA ALA A 292 16.28 -1.70 15.59
C ALA A 292 16.61 -0.19 15.59
N ALA A 293 15.71 0.64 16.11
CA ALA A 293 15.92 2.08 16.27
C ALA A 293 16.86 2.43 17.44
N LEU A 294 17.09 1.50 18.37
CA LEU A 294 18.02 1.68 19.50
C LEU A 294 19.47 1.47 19.05
N THR A 295 20.43 1.92 19.87
CA THR A 295 21.83 1.51 19.71
C THR A 295 21.98 0.00 19.88
N ASN A 296 22.94 -0.63 19.20
CA ASN A 296 23.14 -2.09 19.25
C ASN A 296 23.23 -2.61 20.71
N ASP A 297 23.93 -1.89 21.59
CA ASP A 297 24.07 -2.28 23.01
C ASP A 297 22.77 -2.12 23.80
N SER A 298 22.01 -1.05 23.57
CA SER A 298 20.72 -0.83 24.22
C SER A 298 19.67 -1.85 23.73
N ALA A 299 19.63 -2.10 22.42
CA ALA A 299 18.79 -3.12 21.80
C ALA A 299 19.11 -4.51 22.35
N ALA A 300 20.40 -4.86 22.40
CA ALA A 300 20.88 -6.12 22.97
C ALA A 300 20.53 -6.26 24.45
N THR A 301 20.70 -5.20 25.24
CA THR A 301 20.35 -5.19 26.67
C THR A 301 18.86 -5.39 26.88
N ARG A 302 18.03 -4.67 26.13
CA ARG A 302 16.57 -4.79 26.19
C ARG A 302 16.09 -6.18 25.76
N LEU A 303 16.64 -6.71 24.66
CA LEU A 303 16.30 -8.05 24.18
C LEU A 303 16.67 -9.15 25.20
N ARG A 304 17.86 -9.07 25.81
CA ARG A 304 18.28 -9.99 26.87
C ARG A 304 17.41 -9.85 28.14
N GLY A 305 16.97 -8.64 28.46
CA GLY A 305 16.03 -8.37 29.55
C GLY A 305 14.70 -9.09 29.31
N LEU A 306 14.07 -8.86 28.16
CA LEU A 306 12.82 -9.52 27.76
C LEU A 306 12.94 -11.05 27.78
N ALA A 307 14.04 -11.60 27.25
CA ALA A 307 14.28 -13.04 27.28
C ALA A 307 14.44 -13.59 28.70
N ARG A 308 15.03 -12.82 29.62
CA ARG A 308 15.13 -13.19 31.03
C ARG A 308 13.76 -13.19 31.71
N ASP A 309 12.94 -12.18 31.45
CA ASP A 309 11.61 -12.05 32.05
C ASP A 309 10.68 -13.20 31.62
N VAL A 310 10.78 -13.60 30.35
CA VAL A 310 10.06 -14.78 29.82
C VAL A 310 10.51 -16.08 30.49
N ARG A 311 11.79 -16.20 30.86
CA ARG A 311 12.30 -17.39 31.60
C ARG A 311 11.97 -17.37 33.09
N ALA A 312 11.84 -16.19 33.68
CA ALA A 312 11.68 -16.04 35.13
C ALA A 312 10.24 -16.31 35.61
N GLY A 313 9.26 -16.28 34.70
CA GLY A 313 7.85 -16.51 34.98
C GLY A 313 7.37 -17.95 34.76
N GLY A 314 6.05 -18.16 34.87
CA GLY A 314 5.36 -19.37 34.39
C GLY A 314 5.27 -19.40 32.85
N PRO A 315 4.32 -20.14 32.26
CA PRO A 315 4.13 -20.17 30.80
C PRO A 315 4.13 -18.76 30.18
N ALA A 316 5.07 -18.48 29.30
CA ALA A 316 5.29 -17.16 28.73
C ALA A 316 5.82 -17.23 27.30
N VAL A 317 5.38 -16.30 26.46
CA VAL A 317 5.75 -16.18 25.05
C VAL A 317 6.42 -14.83 24.81
N LEU A 318 7.62 -14.84 24.24
CA LEU A 318 8.24 -13.65 23.65
C LEU A 318 7.67 -13.42 22.24
N LEU A 319 6.83 -12.40 22.08
CA LEU A 319 6.26 -12.02 20.79
C LEU A 319 7.07 -10.88 20.16
N ILE A 320 7.68 -11.14 19.00
CA ILE A 320 8.51 -10.15 18.28
C ILE A 320 7.84 -9.81 16.96
N ALA A 321 7.24 -8.62 16.88
CA ALA A 321 6.56 -8.17 15.67
C ALA A 321 7.52 -7.56 14.65
N ASP A 322 7.28 -7.76 13.35
CA ASP A 322 8.10 -7.25 12.23
C ASP A 322 9.60 -7.60 12.35
N VAL A 323 9.89 -8.91 12.46
CA VAL A 323 11.24 -9.44 12.77
C VAL A 323 12.30 -9.13 11.70
N GLU A 324 11.91 -8.82 10.46
CA GLU A 324 12.87 -8.44 9.42
C GLU A 324 13.69 -7.19 9.77
N ALA A 325 13.21 -6.34 10.69
CA ALA A 325 13.97 -5.19 11.17
C ALA A 325 15.15 -5.57 12.08
N LEU A 326 15.04 -6.71 12.78
CA LEU A 326 16.09 -7.23 13.66
C LEU A 326 17.05 -8.17 12.95
N ALA A 327 16.54 -8.92 11.99
CA ALA A 327 17.29 -9.90 11.22
C ALA A 327 16.98 -9.73 9.72
N PRO A 328 17.44 -8.64 9.10
CA PRO A 328 17.30 -8.44 7.66
C PRO A 328 18.15 -9.45 6.90
N ARG A 329 17.65 -9.92 5.75
CA ARG A 329 18.35 -10.86 4.88
C ARG A 329 19.59 -10.26 4.22
N ASP A 330 19.47 -9.04 3.70
CA ASP A 330 20.47 -8.48 2.77
C ASP A 330 21.61 -7.74 3.49
N GLU A 331 21.33 -7.13 4.66
CA GLU A 331 22.32 -6.37 5.44
C GLU A 331 22.31 -6.76 6.93
N PRO A 332 22.71 -8.00 7.28
CA PRO A 332 22.70 -8.46 8.68
C PRO A 332 23.74 -7.71 9.51
N GLY A 333 23.29 -6.76 10.34
CA GLY A 333 24.14 -6.02 11.27
C GLY A 333 24.50 -6.80 12.55
N PRO A 334 25.34 -6.24 13.44
CA PRO A 334 25.71 -6.86 14.72
C PRO A 334 24.52 -7.26 15.59
N LEU A 335 23.44 -6.47 15.55
CA LEU A 335 22.19 -6.74 16.27
C LEU A 335 21.55 -8.06 15.83
N ALA A 336 21.60 -8.42 14.54
CA ALA A 336 21.04 -9.68 14.04
C ALA A 336 21.75 -10.91 14.64
N THR A 337 23.06 -10.83 14.83
CA THR A 337 23.84 -11.90 15.48
C THR A 337 23.46 -12.05 16.95
N VAL A 338 23.39 -10.94 17.69
CA VAL A 338 22.96 -10.96 19.09
C VAL A 338 21.53 -11.48 19.21
N PHE A 339 20.65 -11.04 18.31
CA PHE A 339 19.26 -11.46 18.26
C PHE A 339 19.12 -12.98 18.12
N ARG A 340 19.83 -13.57 17.14
CA ARG A 340 19.88 -15.03 16.93
C ARG A 340 20.39 -15.78 18.17
N GLN A 341 21.45 -15.26 18.80
CA GLN A 341 21.99 -15.88 20.01
C GLN A 341 20.96 -15.88 21.16
N VAL A 342 20.30 -14.75 21.41
CA VAL A 342 19.30 -14.65 22.49
C VAL A 342 18.11 -15.58 22.23
N LEU A 343 17.64 -15.66 20.99
CA LEU A 343 16.60 -16.59 20.54
C LEU A 343 17.00 -18.05 20.81
N ALA A 344 18.18 -18.46 20.33
CA ALA A 344 18.69 -19.82 20.50
C ALA A 344 18.81 -20.21 21.97
N GLU A 345 19.34 -19.31 22.80
CA GLU A 345 19.46 -19.55 24.23
C GLU A 345 18.08 -19.66 24.90
N LEU A 346 17.11 -18.83 24.51
CA LEU A 346 15.76 -18.83 25.07
C LEU A 346 15.02 -20.14 24.73
N LEU A 347 15.06 -20.54 23.47
CA LEU A 347 14.44 -21.79 23.01
C LEU A 347 15.08 -23.02 23.66
N LYS A 348 16.41 -23.07 23.77
CA LYS A 348 17.12 -24.16 24.47
C LYS A 348 16.76 -24.27 25.95
N SER A 349 16.40 -23.16 26.59
CA SER A 349 15.92 -23.15 27.98
C SER A 349 14.44 -23.48 28.15
N GLY A 350 13.73 -23.81 27.06
CA GLY A 350 12.30 -24.14 27.08
C GLY A 350 11.36 -22.92 27.00
N GLY A 351 11.88 -21.72 26.75
CA GLY A 351 11.05 -20.54 26.53
C GLY A 351 10.42 -20.55 25.13
N ALA A 352 9.23 -19.97 25.00
CA ALA A 352 8.54 -19.84 23.72
C ALA A 352 8.85 -18.49 23.05
N VAL A 353 9.08 -18.52 21.74
CA VAL A 353 9.29 -17.33 20.92
C VAL A 353 8.43 -17.39 19.67
N VAL A 354 7.64 -16.34 19.47
CA VAL A 354 6.87 -16.17 18.25
C VAL A 354 7.30 -14.88 17.56
N CYS A 355 7.88 -15.00 16.39
CA CYS A 355 8.20 -13.86 15.54
C CYS A 355 7.11 -13.69 14.49
N THR A 356 6.74 -12.45 14.16
CA THR A 356 5.82 -12.17 13.06
C THR A 356 6.50 -11.33 11.97
N THR A 357 6.11 -11.52 10.72
CA THR A 357 6.57 -10.68 9.59
C THR A 357 5.49 -10.56 8.53
N SER A 358 5.43 -9.42 7.84
CA SER A 358 4.68 -9.28 6.58
C SER A 358 5.52 -9.45 5.32
N ARG A 359 6.85 -9.55 5.47
CA ARG A 359 7.81 -9.66 4.38
C ARG A 359 8.76 -10.84 4.65
N PRO A 360 8.27 -12.08 4.57
CA PRO A 360 9.09 -13.27 4.83
C PRO A 360 10.36 -13.34 3.97
N GLU A 361 10.35 -12.72 2.79
CA GLU A 361 11.48 -12.59 1.87
C GLU A 361 12.61 -11.68 2.39
N ALA A 362 12.27 -10.71 3.26
CA ALA A 362 13.20 -9.76 3.86
C ALA A 362 13.85 -10.30 5.15
N VAL A 363 13.39 -11.43 5.69
CA VAL A 363 13.90 -12.04 6.91
C VAL A 363 15.10 -12.95 6.62
N ASP A 364 16.14 -12.87 7.45
CA ASP A 364 17.31 -13.76 7.43
C ASP A 364 16.86 -15.24 7.40
N PRO A 365 17.17 -15.99 6.33
CA PRO A 365 16.84 -17.40 6.22
C PRO A 365 17.37 -18.27 7.36
N ALA A 366 18.48 -17.86 8.00
CA ALA A 366 19.07 -18.59 9.12
C ALA A 366 18.11 -18.66 10.32
N LEU A 367 17.14 -17.75 10.46
CA LEU A 367 16.13 -17.82 11.52
C LEU A 367 15.22 -19.04 11.42
N ARG A 368 15.09 -19.65 10.24
CA ARG A 368 14.27 -20.84 10.00
C ARG A 368 15.00 -22.15 10.34
N ALA A 369 16.16 -22.06 10.98
CA ALA A 369 16.91 -23.24 11.41
C ALA A 369 16.08 -24.09 12.41
N PRO A 370 16.29 -25.42 12.46
CA PRO A 370 15.52 -26.31 13.33
C PRO A 370 15.58 -25.97 14.83
N ASP A 371 16.65 -25.32 15.28
CA ASP A 371 16.86 -24.88 16.65
C ASP A 371 16.42 -23.43 16.94
N LEU A 372 15.83 -22.77 15.93
CA LEU A 372 15.28 -21.43 16.00
C LEU A 372 13.78 -21.46 15.67
N LEU A 373 13.33 -20.75 14.62
CA LEU A 373 11.93 -20.62 14.23
C LEU A 373 11.54 -21.72 13.24
N ALA A 374 11.58 -22.96 13.69
CA ALA A 374 11.35 -24.14 12.85
C ALA A 374 9.89 -24.23 12.35
N VAL A 375 8.93 -23.83 13.18
CA VAL A 375 7.50 -23.88 12.85
C VAL A 375 7.12 -22.62 12.09
N GLN A 376 6.43 -22.76 10.96
CA GLN A 376 5.96 -21.63 10.15
C GLN A 376 4.45 -21.66 10.04
N LEU A 377 3.81 -20.56 10.43
CA LEU A 377 2.36 -20.38 10.33
C LEU A 377 2.05 -19.25 9.36
N ALA A 378 1.37 -19.58 8.27
CA ALA A 378 0.96 -18.60 7.27
C ALA A 378 -0.47 -18.11 7.55
N VAL A 379 -0.63 -16.79 7.71
CA VAL A 379 -1.91 -16.10 7.77
C VAL A 379 -2.27 -15.60 6.37
N PRO A 380 -3.29 -16.18 5.70
CA PRO A 380 -3.66 -15.80 4.35
C PRO A 380 -4.39 -14.45 4.29
N LEU A 381 -4.54 -13.89 3.08
CA LEU A 381 -5.48 -12.80 2.86
C LEU A 381 -6.92 -13.29 3.04
N PRO A 382 -7.81 -12.51 3.69
CA PRO A 382 -9.19 -12.92 3.87
C PRO A 382 -9.96 -12.83 2.55
N ASP A 383 -10.69 -13.89 2.21
CA ASP A 383 -11.67 -13.89 1.11
C ASP A 383 -12.94 -13.08 1.48
N ALA A 384 -13.89 -12.96 0.55
CA ALA A 384 -15.10 -12.17 0.79
C ALA A 384 -15.94 -12.71 1.96
N ALA A 385 -16.10 -14.03 2.06
CA ALA A 385 -16.84 -14.65 3.16
C ALA A 385 -16.14 -14.38 4.50
N MET A 386 -14.81 -14.43 4.52
CA MET A 386 -14.01 -14.15 5.69
C MET A 386 -14.11 -12.69 6.12
N ARG A 387 -13.99 -11.75 5.18
CA ARG A 387 -14.15 -10.33 5.45
C ARG A 387 -15.55 -10.01 5.98
N ARG A 388 -16.58 -10.71 5.51
CA ARG A 388 -17.94 -10.61 6.06
C ARG A 388 -17.98 -11.01 7.54
N GLU A 389 -17.37 -12.13 7.92
CA GLU A 389 -17.30 -12.56 9.33
C GLU A 389 -16.47 -11.59 10.18
N GLN A 390 -15.34 -11.11 9.66
CA GLN A 390 -14.52 -10.08 10.32
C GLN A 390 -15.33 -8.80 10.55
N LEU A 391 -16.09 -8.34 9.54
CA LEU A 391 -16.99 -7.20 9.68
C LEU A 391 -18.08 -7.46 10.72
N ARG A 392 -18.67 -8.66 10.78
CA ARG A 392 -19.65 -9.03 11.83
C ARG A 392 -19.07 -8.91 13.23
N VAL A 393 -17.83 -9.35 13.44
CA VAL A 393 -17.13 -9.22 14.73
C VAL A 393 -16.83 -7.76 15.03
N LEU A 394 -16.26 -7.02 14.08
CA LEU A 394 -15.85 -5.63 14.25
C LEU A 394 -17.03 -4.67 14.45
N THR A 395 -18.20 -5.01 13.92
CA THR A 395 -19.44 -4.22 14.03
C THR A 395 -20.37 -4.70 15.14
N ARG A 396 -20.00 -5.73 15.92
CA ARG A 396 -20.84 -6.31 16.98
C ARG A 396 -21.33 -5.29 18.01
N GLY A 397 -20.52 -4.26 18.30
CA GLY A 397 -20.86 -3.17 19.21
C GLY A 397 -21.49 -1.94 18.54
N MET A 398 -21.73 -1.98 17.23
CA MET A 398 -22.25 -0.84 16.46
C MET A 398 -23.76 -1.01 16.21
N PRO A 399 -24.58 0.01 16.51
CA PRO A 399 -25.99 0.00 16.15
C PRO A 399 -26.14 0.17 14.62
N LEU A 400 -26.32 -0.94 13.91
CA LEU A 400 -26.51 -0.96 12.45
C LEU A 400 -27.99 -0.77 12.10
N ALA A 401 -28.25 0.05 11.08
CA ALA A 401 -29.58 0.19 10.50
C ALA A 401 -29.96 -1.04 9.63
N GLU A 402 -31.27 -1.23 9.40
CA GLU A 402 -31.80 -2.38 8.66
C GLU A 402 -31.36 -2.45 7.20
N ASP A 403 -30.84 -1.37 6.63
CA ASP A 403 -30.33 -1.29 5.27
C ASP A 403 -28.89 -1.83 5.12
N VAL A 404 -28.17 -2.00 6.22
CA VAL A 404 -26.76 -2.44 6.17
C VAL A 404 -26.65 -3.88 5.68
N ARG A 405 -25.88 -4.08 4.61
CA ARG A 405 -25.58 -5.38 4.02
C ARG A 405 -24.08 -5.62 4.07
N LEU A 406 -23.61 -6.33 5.10
CA LEU A 406 -22.17 -6.64 5.24
C LEU A 406 -21.63 -7.51 4.10
N ASP A 407 -22.48 -8.25 3.39
CA ASP A 407 -22.13 -8.96 2.16
C ASP A 407 -21.62 -8.00 1.09
N ASP A 408 -22.35 -6.92 0.85
CA ASP A 408 -22.03 -5.90 -0.16
C ASP A 408 -20.74 -5.17 0.21
N VAL A 409 -20.55 -4.84 1.49
CA VAL A 409 -19.29 -4.26 2.00
C VAL A 409 -18.14 -5.24 1.81
N SER A 410 -18.32 -6.52 2.12
CA SER A 410 -17.27 -7.54 1.97
C SER A 410 -16.89 -7.77 0.49
N GLY A 411 -17.87 -7.71 -0.43
CA GLY A 411 -17.65 -7.80 -1.87
C GLY A 411 -16.92 -6.60 -2.46
N ARG A 412 -17.05 -5.42 -1.83
CA ARG A 412 -16.37 -4.17 -2.24
C ARG A 412 -15.05 -3.90 -1.52
N THR A 413 -14.59 -4.83 -0.70
CA THR A 413 -13.33 -4.74 0.06
C THR A 413 -12.30 -5.81 -0.31
N PRO A 414 -12.14 -6.21 -1.60
CA PRO A 414 -11.10 -7.18 -1.95
C PRO A 414 -9.72 -6.72 -1.46
N GLY A 415 -8.95 -7.67 -0.95
CA GLY A 415 -7.65 -7.52 -0.29
C GLY A 415 -7.60 -6.69 1.00
N PHE A 416 -8.71 -6.13 1.50
CA PHE A 416 -8.73 -5.55 2.85
C PHE A 416 -8.35 -6.61 3.89
N VAL A 417 -7.48 -6.26 4.81
CA VAL A 417 -7.15 -7.09 5.99
C VAL A 417 -8.02 -6.70 7.19
N ALA A 418 -7.96 -7.48 8.27
CA ALA A 418 -8.71 -7.22 9.50
C ALA A 418 -8.51 -5.78 10.04
N ALA A 419 -7.28 -5.25 9.98
CA ALA A 419 -6.99 -3.87 10.37
C ALA A 419 -7.71 -2.82 9.49
N ASP A 420 -7.81 -3.08 8.19
CA ASP A 420 -8.48 -2.19 7.22
C ASP A 420 -9.99 -2.22 7.42
N LEU A 421 -10.56 -3.41 7.62
CA LEU A 421 -11.99 -3.56 7.94
C LEU A 421 -12.32 -2.89 9.27
N GLY A 422 -11.41 -2.96 10.25
CA GLY A 422 -11.54 -2.23 11.51
C GLY A 422 -11.51 -0.73 11.30
N ALA A 423 -10.64 -0.23 10.42
CA ALA A 423 -10.62 1.19 10.04
C ALA A 423 -11.88 1.61 9.30
N LEU A 424 -12.39 0.77 8.38
CA LEU A 424 -13.62 0.98 7.63
C LEU A 424 -14.83 1.06 8.56
N ALA A 425 -14.98 0.12 9.49
CA ALA A 425 -16.05 0.13 10.48
C ALA A 425 -15.98 1.38 11.37
N ARG A 426 -14.78 1.76 11.84
CA ARG A 426 -14.59 3.00 12.61
C ARG A 426 -14.96 4.24 11.80
N GLU A 427 -14.53 4.34 10.55
CA GLU A 427 -14.84 5.48 9.67
C GLU A 427 -16.35 5.59 9.41
N ALA A 428 -17.04 4.47 9.16
CA ALA A 428 -18.49 4.44 9.03
C ALA A 428 -19.17 4.91 10.33
N GLY A 429 -18.66 4.48 11.50
CA GLY A 429 -19.14 4.93 12.81
C GLY A 429 -18.93 6.43 13.05
N VAL A 430 -17.77 6.97 12.70
CA VAL A 430 -17.46 8.41 12.80
C VAL A 430 -18.39 9.23 11.91
N ARG A 431 -18.64 8.79 10.68
CA ARG A 431 -19.57 9.46 9.76
C ARG A 431 -20.99 9.46 10.27
N ALA A 432 -21.46 8.32 10.78
CA ALA A 432 -22.77 8.22 11.40
C ALA A 432 -22.90 9.16 12.61
N ALA A 433 -21.87 9.25 13.46
CA ALA A 433 -21.84 10.16 14.61
C ALA A 433 -21.81 11.63 14.19
N LEU A 434 -21.04 12.00 13.15
CA LEU A 434 -20.99 13.37 12.63
C LEU A 434 -22.32 13.80 12.00
N ARG A 435 -23.05 12.86 11.38
CA ARG A 435 -24.39 13.07 10.81
C ARG A 435 -25.46 13.19 11.89
N GLN A 436 -25.27 12.56 13.05
CA GLN A 436 -26.25 12.41 14.13
C GLN A 436 -25.70 12.92 15.48
N LYS A 437 -25.09 14.11 15.50
CA LYS A 437 -24.40 14.64 16.70
C LYS A 437 -25.30 14.79 17.92
N ASP A 438 -26.57 15.14 17.70
CA ASP A 438 -27.55 15.41 18.76
C ASP A 438 -28.48 14.21 19.02
N ALA A 439 -28.24 13.06 18.38
CA ALA A 439 -29.10 11.88 18.52
C ALA A 439 -28.73 11.08 19.78
N GLU A 440 -29.72 10.73 20.60
CA GLU A 440 -29.53 9.86 21.77
C GLU A 440 -29.17 8.41 21.40
N SER A 441 -29.50 7.97 20.18
CA SER A 441 -29.24 6.61 19.69
C SER A 441 -28.87 6.65 18.20
N PRO A 442 -27.64 7.06 17.86
CA PRO A 442 -27.21 7.14 16.46
C PRO A 442 -27.09 5.74 15.86
N THR A 443 -27.51 5.58 14.60
CA THR A 443 -27.38 4.31 13.86
C THR A 443 -26.47 4.47 12.64
N VAL A 444 -25.65 3.46 12.36
CA VAL A 444 -24.79 3.40 11.17
C VAL A 444 -25.58 2.81 10.00
N THR A 445 -25.64 3.54 8.89
CA THR A 445 -26.40 3.17 7.68
C THR A 445 -25.48 2.62 6.59
N MET A 446 -26.05 2.02 5.54
CA MET A 446 -25.25 1.54 4.41
C MET A 446 -24.49 2.70 3.74
N ALA A 447 -25.10 3.88 3.63
CA ALA A 447 -24.46 5.07 3.08
C ALA A 447 -23.19 5.50 3.85
N ASP A 448 -23.15 5.27 5.16
CA ASP A 448 -21.95 5.57 5.98
C ASP A 448 -20.80 4.60 5.62
N PHE A 449 -21.10 3.33 5.34
CA PHE A 449 -20.11 2.36 4.83
C PHE A 449 -19.66 2.68 3.41
N GLU A 450 -20.56 3.09 2.52
CA GLU A 450 -20.20 3.48 1.16
C GLU A 450 -19.24 4.68 1.15
N ALA A 451 -19.55 5.70 1.94
CA ALA A 451 -18.68 6.87 2.09
C ALA A 451 -17.34 6.51 2.77
N ALA A 452 -17.32 5.52 3.66
CA ALA A 452 -16.09 5.02 4.25
C ALA A 452 -15.20 4.28 3.24
N LEU A 453 -15.79 3.51 2.31
CA LEU A 453 -15.07 2.80 1.25
C LEU A 453 -14.33 3.77 0.29
N ASP A 454 -14.86 4.98 0.11
CA ASP A 454 -14.22 5.99 -0.74
C ASP A 454 -12.89 6.49 -0.15
N VAL A 455 -12.75 6.48 1.18
CA VAL A 455 -11.61 7.06 1.90
C VAL A 455 -10.64 5.99 2.43
N VAL A 456 -11.16 4.86 2.91
CA VAL A 456 -10.32 3.79 3.46
C VAL A 456 -9.70 2.99 2.32
N ARG A 457 -8.37 2.87 2.36
CA ARG A 457 -7.58 2.09 1.39
C ARG A 457 -6.98 0.85 2.10
N PRO A 458 -6.89 -0.29 1.40
CA PRO A 458 -6.32 -1.51 1.96
C PRO A 458 -4.81 -1.38 2.20
N THR A 459 -4.34 -1.76 3.39
CA THR A 459 -2.92 -1.68 3.78
C THR A 459 -2.07 -2.78 3.17
N SER A 460 -2.66 -3.94 2.89
CA SER A 460 -2.01 -5.03 2.13
C SER A 460 -1.60 -4.62 0.71
N MET A 461 -2.16 -3.51 0.19
CA MET A 461 -1.97 -3.04 -1.18
C MET A 461 -1.10 -1.78 -1.28
N ALA A 462 -0.54 -1.27 -0.18
CA ALA A 462 0.26 -0.05 -0.18
C ALA A 462 1.56 -0.16 -1.00
N ASP A 463 2.09 -1.38 -1.16
CA ASP A 463 3.35 -1.67 -1.88
C ASP A 463 3.17 -2.43 -3.21
N SER A 464 1.94 -2.80 -3.58
CA SER A 464 1.67 -3.51 -4.85
C SER A 464 0.32 -3.13 -5.45
N THR A 465 0.37 -2.88 -6.76
CA THR A 465 -0.65 -2.52 -7.76
C THR A 465 -1.81 -3.52 -7.87
N LEU A 466 -2.46 -3.77 -6.74
CA LEU A 466 -3.75 -4.44 -6.66
C LEU A 466 -4.86 -3.41 -6.84
N GLU A 467 -5.30 -3.24 -8.08
CA GLU A 467 -6.44 -2.40 -8.40
C GLU A 467 -7.72 -3.23 -8.36
N VAL A 468 -8.73 -2.77 -7.61
CA VAL A 468 -10.10 -3.23 -7.82
C VAL A 468 -10.58 -2.55 -9.09
N ALA A 469 -10.71 -3.31 -10.16
CA ALA A 469 -11.19 -2.75 -11.40
C ALA A 469 -12.67 -2.35 -11.26
N GLN A 470 -12.94 -1.05 -11.39
CA GLN A 470 -14.30 -0.49 -11.42
C GLN A 470 -14.96 -0.66 -12.80
N VAL A 471 -14.16 -1.00 -13.82
CA VAL A 471 -14.61 -1.23 -15.19
C VAL A 471 -15.05 -2.67 -15.33
N THR A 472 -16.15 -2.91 -16.04
CA THR A 472 -16.68 -4.24 -16.35
C THR A 472 -16.58 -4.55 -17.84
N LEU A 473 -16.77 -5.81 -18.23
CA LEU A 473 -16.80 -6.23 -19.63
C LEU A 473 -17.93 -5.56 -20.42
N ASP A 474 -18.99 -5.10 -19.75
CA ASP A 474 -20.10 -4.37 -20.37
C ASP A 474 -19.68 -2.96 -20.82
N ASP A 475 -18.66 -2.38 -20.19
CA ASP A 475 -18.12 -1.06 -20.53
C ASP A 475 -17.17 -1.08 -21.74
N VAL A 476 -16.73 -2.26 -22.18
CA VAL A 476 -15.81 -2.41 -23.32
C VAL A 476 -16.61 -2.45 -24.63
N GLY A 477 -16.37 -1.54 -25.56
CA GLY A 477 -17.01 -1.56 -26.88
C GLY A 477 -16.46 -2.67 -27.79
N ASP A 478 -17.36 -3.27 -28.57
CA ASP A 478 -17.10 -4.08 -29.77
C ASP A 478 -15.79 -4.89 -29.83
N MET A 479 -15.81 -6.04 -29.15
CA MET A 479 -14.74 -7.04 -29.10
C MET A 479 -15.35 -8.43 -28.81
N VAL A 480 -16.43 -8.80 -29.49
CA VAL A 480 -17.29 -9.94 -29.09
C VAL A 480 -16.50 -11.25 -28.94
N GLU A 481 -15.72 -11.64 -29.95
CA GLU A 481 -14.94 -12.88 -29.94
C GLU A 481 -13.83 -12.87 -28.87
N VAL A 482 -13.18 -11.72 -28.70
CA VAL A 482 -12.12 -11.52 -27.70
C VAL A 482 -12.70 -11.63 -26.29
N LYS A 483 -13.83 -10.94 -26.03
CA LYS A 483 -14.56 -11.00 -24.75
C LYS A 483 -15.01 -12.41 -24.43
N GLN A 484 -15.55 -13.13 -25.42
CA GLN A 484 -15.96 -14.50 -25.24
C GLN A 484 -14.76 -15.38 -24.87
N THR A 485 -13.68 -15.31 -25.65
CA THR A 485 -12.47 -16.09 -25.40
C THR A 485 -11.90 -15.84 -24.00
N LEU A 486 -11.86 -14.59 -23.56
CA LEU A 486 -11.36 -14.22 -22.23
C LEU A 486 -12.34 -14.59 -21.11
N THR A 487 -13.64 -14.55 -21.37
CA THR A 487 -14.65 -15.05 -20.44
C THR A 487 -14.45 -16.54 -20.17
N GLU A 488 -14.27 -17.32 -21.23
CA GLU A 488 -14.07 -18.77 -21.13
C GLU A 488 -12.71 -19.13 -20.52
N SER A 489 -11.66 -18.39 -20.89
CA SER A 489 -10.27 -18.72 -20.52
C SER A 489 -9.82 -18.12 -19.18
N VAL A 490 -10.48 -17.06 -18.69
CA VAL A 490 -10.06 -16.34 -17.48
C VAL A 490 -11.20 -16.25 -16.48
N LEU A 491 -12.36 -15.74 -16.89
CA LEU A 491 -13.46 -15.47 -15.97
C LEU A 491 -14.08 -16.75 -15.42
N TRP A 492 -14.33 -17.76 -16.26
CA TRP A 492 -14.93 -19.03 -15.82
C TRP A 492 -14.04 -19.81 -14.84
N PRO A 493 -12.73 -19.97 -15.05
CA PRO A 493 -11.85 -20.60 -14.06
C PRO A 493 -11.86 -19.90 -12.70
N LEU A 494 -11.95 -18.57 -12.68
CA LEU A 494 -11.99 -17.79 -11.43
C LEU A 494 -13.36 -17.84 -10.75
N THR A 495 -14.45 -17.90 -11.53
CA THR A 495 -15.84 -17.81 -11.01
C THR A 495 -16.43 -19.18 -10.69
N TYR A 496 -16.07 -20.23 -11.43
CA TYR A 496 -16.68 -21.57 -11.34
C TYR A 496 -15.64 -22.70 -11.17
N PRO A 497 -14.70 -22.61 -10.22
CA PRO A 497 -13.62 -23.59 -10.08
C PRO A 497 -14.13 -25.01 -9.77
N ASP A 498 -15.23 -25.14 -9.02
CA ASP A 498 -15.84 -26.43 -8.68
C ASP A 498 -16.43 -27.15 -9.91
N THR A 499 -16.92 -26.39 -10.90
CA THR A 499 -17.44 -26.95 -12.15
C THR A 499 -16.32 -27.59 -12.96
N PHE A 500 -15.17 -26.92 -13.09
CA PHE A 500 -13.98 -27.48 -13.74
C PHE A 500 -13.49 -28.74 -13.03
N ALA A 501 -13.43 -28.71 -11.69
CA ALA A 501 -13.02 -29.86 -10.90
C ALA A 501 -13.96 -31.06 -11.07
N ARG A 502 -15.28 -30.83 -11.09
CA ARG A 502 -16.30 -31.87 -11.30
C ARG A 502 -16.26 -32.47 -12.71
N LEU A 503 -15.97 -31.67 -13.72
CA LEU A 503 -15.88 -32.11 -15.12
C LEU A 503 -14.53 -32.75 -15.44
N GLY A 504 -13.53 -32.66 -14.55
CA GLY A 504 -12.18 -33.18 -14.79
C GLY A 504 -11.42 -32.42 -15.87
N VAL A 505 -11.85 -31.21 -16.20
CA VAL A 505 -11.23 -30.35 -17.23
C VAL A 505 -10.22 -29.44 -16.56
N GLN A 506 -9.00 -29.41 -17.09
CA GLN A 506 -7.99 -28.45 -16.64
C GLN A 506 -8.28 -27.09 -17.27
N PRO A 507 -8.46 -26.02 -16.46
CA PRO A 507 -8.61 -24.68 -17.01
C PRO A 507 -7.31 -24.23 -17.68
N PRO A 508 -7.39 -23.38 -18.72
CA PRO A 508 -6.20 -22.81 -19.35
C PRO A 508 -5.42 -21.96 -18.33
N ARG A 509 -4.10 -22.07 -18.35
CA ARG A 509 -3.24 -21.51 -17.28
C ARG A 509 -2.89 -20.05 -17.49
N GLY A 510 -2.75 -19.65 -18.74
CA GLY A 510 -2.38 -18.30 -19.07
C GLY A 510 -2.80 -17.89 -20.47
N VAL A 511 -3.07 -16.59 -20.59
CA VAL A 511 -3.48 -15.95 -21.83
C VAL A 511 -2.44 -14.91 -22.21
N LEU A 512 -2.01 -14.89 -23.47
CA LEU A 512 -1.23 -13.79 -24.03
C LEU A 512 -2.14 -12.92 -24.89
N LEU A 513 -2.37 -11.69 -24.43
CA LEU A 513 -2.96 -10.63 -25.22
C LEU A 513 -1.88 -9.96 -26.08
N TYR A 514 -2.11 -9.88 -27.38
CA TYR A 514 -1.23 -9.13 -28.28
C TYR A 514 -2.04 -8.35 -29.29
N GLY A 515 -1.48 -7.26 -29.79
CA GLY A 515 -2.14 -6.38 -30.75
C GLY A 515 -1.46 -5.02 -30.80
N PRO A 516 -1.92 -4.11 -31.68
CA PRO A 516 -1.29 -2.81 -31.84
C PRO A 516 -1.30 -1.99 -30.54
N PRO A 517 -0.33 -1.07 -30.34
CA PRO A 517 -0.33 -0.19 -29.19
C PRO A 517 -1.62 0.66 -29.16
N GLY A 518 -2.08 1.00 -27.95
CA GLY A 518 -3.26 1.86 -27.79
C GLY A 518 -4.63 1.22 -28.09
N CYS A 519 -4.70 -0.08 -28.39
CA CYS A 519 -5.98 -0.79 -28.66
C CYS A 519 -6.67 -1.37 -27.40
N GLY A 520 -6.28 -0.93 -26.20
CA GLY A 520 -7.04 -1.25 -24.98
C GLY A 520 -6.75 -2.60 -24.31
N LYS A 521 -5.62 -3.27 -24.58
CA LYS A 521 -5.22 -4.52 -23.89
C LYS A 521 -5.28 -4.41 -22.36
N THR A 522 -4.63 -3.39 -21.78
CA THR A 522 -4.65 -3.13 -20.34
C THR A 522 -6.06 -2.82 -19.83
N TYR A 523 -6.87 -2.10 -20.62
CA TYR A 523 -8.26 -1.75 -20.27
C TYR A 523 -9.15 -3.00 -20.22
N LEU A 524 -9.00 -3.90 -21.19
CA LEU A 524 -9.73 -5.17 -21.28
C LEU A 524 -9.42 -6.09 -20.10
N VAL A 525 -8.16 -6.16 -19.66
CA VAL A 525 -7.78 -6.93 -18.47
C VAL A 525 -8.44 -6.39 -17.21
N LYS A 526 -8.45 -5.06 -17.05
CA LYS A 526 -9.18 -4.42 -15.94
C LYS A 526 -10.67 -4.76 -16.01
N ALA A 527 -11.30 -4.68 -17.19
CA ALA A 527 -12.70 -5.01 -17.38
C ALA A 527 -13.07 -6.46 -16.98
N ILE A 528 -12.22 -7.43 -17.34
CA ILE A 528 -12.39 -8.85 -16.97
C ILE A 528 -12.31 -9.03 -15.47
N ALA A 529 -11.30 -8.41 -14.84
CA ALA A 529 -11.13 -8.49 -13.41
C ALA A 529 -12.31 -7.92 -12.63
N GLY A 530 -12.82 -6.76 -13.06
CA GLY A 530 -13.98 -6.13 -12.44
C GLY A 530 -15.22 -7.01 -12.54
N THR A 531 -15.42 -7.65 -13.70
CA THR A 531 -16.52 -8.61 -13.93
C THR A 531 -16.40 -9.84 -13.03
N GLY A 532 -15.19 -10.38 -12.87
CA GLY A 532 -14.93 -11.57 -12.05
C GLY A 532 -14.83 -11.34 -10.55
N LYS A 533 -14.85 -10.08 -10.09
CA LYS A 533 -14.62 -9.70 -8.69
C LYS A 533 -13.35 -10.36 -8.10
N ALA A 534 -12.36 -10.61 -8.96
CA ALA A 534 -11.11 -11.25 -8.58
C ALA A 534 -10.07 -10.19 -8.19
N ASN A 535 -9.10 -10.58 -7.36
CA ASN A 535 -7.95 -9.74 -7.07
C ASN A 535 -7.10 -9.58 -8.34
N VAL A 536 -6.51 -8.41 -8.61
CA VAL A 536 -5.65 -8.18 -9.79
C VAL A 536 -4.25 -7.77 -9.39
N LEU A 537 -3.24 -8.61 -9.60
CA LEU A 537 -1.85 -8.20 -9.45
C LEU A 537 -1.29 -7.74 -10.79
N SER A 538 -1.28 -6.43 -11.04
CA SER A 538 -0.78 -5.85 -12.30
C SER A 538 0.65 -5.39 -12.18
N VAL A 539 1.56 -5.84 -13.05
CA VAL A 539 2.94 -5.36 -13.07
C VAL A 539 3.42 -5.11 -14.50
N LYS A 540 4.12 -4.00 -14.72
CA LYS A 540 4.78 -3.71 -16.00
C LYS A 540 6.17 -4.36 -16.04
N GLY A 541 6.51 -5.00 -17.15
CA GLY A 541 7.80 -5.70 -17.32
C GLY A 541 9.00 -4.79 -17.03
N ALA A 542 8.99 -3.56 -17.52
CA ALA A 542 10.06 -2.58 -17.27
C ALA A 542 10.17 -2.15 -15.79
N GLU A 543 9.06 -2.13 -15.04
CA GLU A 543 9.08 -1.78 -13.62
C GLU A 543 9.68 -2.89 -12.75
N LEU A 544 9.45 -4.16 -13.11
CA LEU A 544 10.05 -5.30 -12.41
C LEU A 544 11.57 -5.31 -12.52
N LEU A 545 12.09 -4.93 -13.68
CA LEU A 545 13.53 -4.89 -13.93
C LEU A 545 14.22 -3.69 -13.26
N SER A 546 13.52 -2.56 -13.09
CA SER A 546 14.11 -1.30 -12.60
C SER A 546 13.96 -1.06 -11.10
N LYS A 547 12.85 -1.49 -10.47
CA LYS A 547 12.63 -1.32 -9.01
C LYS A 547 13.58 -2.17 -8.16
N TRP A 548 14.16 -3.22 -8.73
CA TRP A 548 14.93 -4.24 -8.02
C TRP A 548 16.31 -4.44 -8.66
N VAL A 549 17.16 -3.41 -8.61
CA VAL A 549 18.53 -3.51 -9.12
C VAL A 549 19.26 -4.66 -8.41
N GLY A 550 19.53 -5.74 -9.14
CA GLY A 550 20.25 -6.93 -8.66
C GLY A 550 19.38 -8.10 -8.19
N ASP A 551 18.04 -7.99 -8.16
CA ASP A 551 17.17 -9.03 -7.58
C ASP A 551 15.80 -9.20 -8.29
N SER A 552 15.75 -8.97 -9.60
CA SER A 552 14.52 -9.06 -10.40
C SER A 552 13.90 -10.47 -10.41
N GLU A 553 14.70 -11.52 -10.22
CA GLU A 553 14.20 -12.90 -10.04
C GLU A 553 13.34 -13.03 -8.78
N ARG A 554 13.79 -12.44 -7.66
CA ARG A 554 13.05 -12.44 -6.39
C ARG A 554 11.71 -11.75 -6.56
N ALA A 555 11.67 -10.63 -7.28
CA ALA A 555 10.43 -9.89 -7.54
C ALA A 555 9.38 -10.74 -8.28
N VAL A 556 9.81 -11.56 -9.26
CA VAL A 556 8.91 -12.49 -9.96
C VAL A 556 8.37 -13.57 -9.00
N ARG A 557 9.23 -14.23 -8.23
CA ARG A 557 8.78 -15.24 -7.24
C ARG A 557 7.81 -14.66 -6.22
N GLU A 558 8.09 -13.44 -5.77
CA GLU A 558 7.26 -12.73 -4.81
C GLU A 558 5.89 -12.35 -5.39
N LEU A 559 5.84 -11.88 -6.64
CA LEU A 559 4.59 -11.61 -7.35
C LEU A 559 3.67 -12.83 -7.36
N PHE A 560 4.20 -13.99 -7.76
CA PHE A 560 3.44 -15.23 -7.80
C PHE A 560 3.11 -15.76 -6.41
N ARG A 561 3.99 -15.61 -5.41
CA ARG A 561 3.66 -15.93 -4.01
C ARG A 561 2.47 -15.14 -3.50
N ARG A 562 2.46 -13.82 -3.71
CA ARG A 562 1.33 -12.96 -3.33
C ARG A 562 0.06 -13.35 -4.07
N ALA A 563 0.16 -13.67 -5.36
CA ALA A 563 -0.99 -14.11 -6.15
C ALA A 563 -1.64 -15.37 -5.57
N ARG A 564 -0.80 -16.32 -5.12
CA ARG A 564 -1.21 -17.57 -4.48
C ARG A 564 -1.87 -17.33 -3.13
N GLU A 565 -1.32 -16.44 -2.30
CA GLU A 565 -1.88 -16.09 -0.99
C GLU A 565 -3.17 -15.27 -1.09
N ALA A 566 -3.39 -14.57 -2.20
CA ALA A 566 -4.55 -13.74 -2.48
C ALA A 566 -5.64 -14.43 -3.31
N ALA A 567 -5.51 -15.73 -3.63
CA ALA A 567 -6.43 -16.40 -4.55
C ALA A 567 -7.91 -16.28 -4.10
N PRO A 568 -8.88 -16.03 -5.01
CA PRO A 568 -8.76 -15.99 -6.47
C PRO A 568 -8.10 -14.71 -7.01
N THR A 569 -7.05 -14.87 -7.82
CA THR A 569 -6.23 -13.74 -8.32
C THR A 569 -5.93 -13.85 -9.81
N LEU A 570 -6.05 -12.72 -10.50
CA LEU A 570 -5.57 -12.49 -11.85
C LEU A 570 -4.19 -11.80 -11.80
N VAL A 571 -3.15 -12.44 -12.32
CA VAL A 571 -1.82 -11.83 -12.47
C VAL A 571 -1.74 -11.21 -13.86
N PHE A 572 -1.58 -9.89 -13.95
CA PHE A 572 -1.44 -9.18 -15.21
C PHE A 572 0.02 -8.72 -15.41
N LEU A 573 0.68 -9.26 -16.43
CA LEU A 573 2.04 -8.92 -16.83
C LEU A 573 1.98 -8.05 -18.09
N ASP A 574 1.99 -6.73 -17.92
CA ASP A 574 2.01 -5.79 -19.04
C ASP A 574 3.44 -5.64 -19.59
N GLU A 575 3.57 -5.42 -20.90
CA GLU A 575 4.87 -5.38 -21.59
C GLU A 575 5.73 -6.62 -21.29
N VAL A 576 5.15 -7.82 -21.41
CA VAL A 576 5.83 -9.08 -21.09
C VAL A 576 7.05 -9.34 -21.99
N ASP A 577 7.12 -8.74 -23.18
CA ASP A 577 8.30 -8.77 -24.06
C ASP A 577 9.53 -8.06 -23.45
N ALA A 578 9.32 -7.09 -22.55
CA ALA A 578 10.41 -6.49 -21.79
C ALA A 578 10.91 -7.41 -20.66
N LEU A 579 10.01 -8.18 -20.04
CA LEU A 579 10.34 -9.09 -18.94
C LEU A 579 11.00 -10.38 -19.44
N ALA A 580 10.57 -10.88 -20.60
CA ALA A 580 11.00 -12.15 -21.15
C ALA A 580 11.30 -12.11 -22.65
N PRO A 581 12.34 -11.35 -23.05
CA PRO A 581 12.78 -11.30 -24.43
C PRO A 581 13.38 -12.64 -24.89
N THR A 582 13.42 -12.86 -26.20
CA THR A 582 14.12 -14.00 -26.81
C THR A 582 15.58 -14.07 -26.34
N ARG A 583 15.99 -15.24 -25.85
CA ARG A 583 17.32 -15.48 -25.28
C ARG A 583 18.44 -15.04 -26.23
N GLY A 584 19.47 -14.39 -25.68
CA GLY A 584 20.63 -13.91 -26.42
C GLY A 584 20.48 -12.52 -27.05
N GLN A 585 19.34 -11.84 -26.89
CA GLN A 585 19.14 -10.44 -27.30
C GLN A 585 19.67 -9.42 -26.26
N SER A 586 19.92 -9.83 -25.02
CA SER A 586 20.28 -8.92 -23.91
C SER A 586 21.77 -8.96 -23.58
N THR A 587 22.40 -7.79 -23.41
CA THR A 587 23.83 -7.63 -23.08
C THR A 587 24.13 -7.69 -21.57
N ASP A 588 23.15 -8.02 -20.74
CA ASP A 588 23.13 -7.72 -19.30
C ASP A 588 23.70 -8.83 -18.39
N GLY A 589 24.69 -9.58 -18.90
CA GLY A 589 25.40 -10.61 -18.13
C GLY A 589 24.54 -11.80 -17.67
N GLY A 590 23.45 -12.10 -18.39
CA GLY A 590 22.55 -13.24 -18.11
C GLY A 590 21.50 -12.97 -17.03
N THR A 591 21.38 -11.74 -16.51
CA THR A 591 20.35 -11.38 -15.52
C THR A 591 18.94 -11.61 -16.06
N THR A 592 18.67 -11.15 -17.28
CA THR A 592 17.39 -11.33 -17.97
C THR A 592 17.05 -12.80 -18.17
N ASP A 593 18.02 -13.64 -18.55
CA ASP A 593 17.81 -15.08 -18.73
C ASP A 593 17.38 -15.78 -17.43
N ARG A 594 17.92 -15.34 -16.27
CA ARG A 594 17.50 -15.90 -14.98
C ARG A 594 16.10 -15.43 -14.56
N VAL A 595 15.74 -14.19 -14.87
CA VAL A 595 14.36 -13.68 -14.68
C VAL A 595 13.37 -14.48 -15.52
N VAL A 596 13.70 -14.77 -16.79
CA VAL A 596 12.91 -15.65 -17.66
C VAL A 596 12.80 -17.04 -17.04
N ALA A 597 13.91 -17.63 -16.58
CA ALA A 597 13.88 -18.94 -15.94
C ALA A 597 13.00 -18.95 -14.67
N ALA A 598 13.06 -17.91 -13.85
CA ALA A 598 12.21 -17.74 -12.67
C ALA A 598 10.73 -17.64 -13.08
N LEU A 599 10.39 -16.84 -14.09
CA LEU A 599 9.03 -16.71 -14.60
C LEU A 599 8.49 -18.04 -15.14
N LEU A 600 9.27 -18.77 -15.92
CA LEU A 600 8.90 -20.10 -16.42
C LEU A 600 8.66 -21.08 -15.27
N THR A 601 9.52 -21.04 -14.24
CA THR A 601 9.38 -21.88 -13.04
C THR A 601 8.11 -21.56 -12.27
N GLU A 602 7.77 -20.28 -12.11
CA GLU A 602 6.53 -19.89 -11.43
C GLU A 602 5.29 -20.26 -12.27
N LEU A 603 5.31 -20.09 -13.59
CA LEU A 603 4.22 -20.50 -14.48
C LEU A 603 3.99 -22.02 -14.46
N ASP A 604 5.07 -22.81 -14.46
CA ASP A 604 5.00 -24.27 -14.32
C ASP A 604 4.54 -24.66 -12.89
N GLY A 605 4.99 -23.94 -11.85
CA GLY A 605 4.64 -24.20 -10.45
C GLY A 605 3.19 -23.86 -10.05
N VAL A 606 2.49 -23.06 -10.86
CA VAL A 606 1.05 -22.80 -10.74
C VAL A 606 0.21 -24.08 -10.91
N GLU A 607 0.80 -25.17 -11.43
CA GLU A 607 0.17 -26.51 -11.51
C GLU A 607 -0.51 -26.96 -10.20
N SER A 608 0.04 -26.58 -9.04
CA SER A 608 -0.42 -27.05 -7.73
C SER A 608 -1.63 -26.30 -7.15
N LEU A 609 -2.09 -25.21 -7.77
CA LEU A 609 -3.04 -24.30 -7.12
C LEU A 609 -4.23 -23.93 -8.01
N ARG A 610 -5.41 -24.06 -7.41
CA ARG A 610 -6.69 -23.66 -7.98
C ARG A 610 -6.83 -22.14 -7.82
N ASN A 611 -7.37 -21.47 -8.82
CA ASN A 611 -7.85 -20.07 -8.75
C ASN A 611 -6.79 -18.95 -8.94
N VAL A 612 -5.65 -19.22 -9.58
CA VAL A 612 -4.76 -18.16 -10.10
C VAL A 612 -4.68 -18.27 -11.62
N VAL A 613 -4.94 -17.17 -12.32
CA VAL A 613 -4.84 -17.09 -13.79
C VAL A 613 -3.86 -15.99 -14.17
N VAL A 614 -3.04 -16.22 -15.19
CA VAL A 614 -2.04 -15.24 -15.66
C VAL A 614 -2.46 -14.66 -17.02
N ILE A 615 -2.41 -13.35 -17.16
CA ILE A 615 -2.53 -12.67 -18.45
C ILE A 615 -1.22 -11.91 -18.73
N GLY A 616 -0.55 -12.24 -19.82
CA GLY A 616 0.50 -11.41 -20.39
C GLY A 616 -0.07 -10.46 -21.45
N ALA A 617 0.46 -9.25 -21.56
CA ALA A 617 0.19 -8.36 -22.68
C ALA A 617 1.48 -7.89 -23.37
N THR A 618 1.44 -7.81 -24.70
CA THR A 618 2.55 -7.27 -25.50
C THR A 618 2.05 -6.55 -26.75
N ASN A 619 2.90 -5.69 -27.31
CA ASN A 619 2.73 -5.14 -28.66
C ASN A 619 3.61 -5.87 -29.69
N ARG A 620 4.55 -6.72 -29.24
CA ARG A 620 5.57 -7.38 -30.07
C ARG A 620 5.70 -8.86 -29.70
N PRO A 621 4.76 -9.71 -30.14
CA PRO A 621 4.75 -11.13 -29.78
C PRO A 621 5.96 -11.90 -30.34
N ASP A 622 6.61 -11.40 -31.39
CA ASP A 622 7.83 -11.96 -31.99
C ASP A 622 9.07 -11.91 -31.08
N LEU A 623 9.05 -11.06 -30.06
CA LEU A 623 10.19 -10.86 -29.17
C LEU A 623 10.09 -11.61 -27.85
N ILE A 624 8.97 -12.31 -27.62
CA ILE A 624 8.77 -13.11 -26.42
C ILE A 624 9.51 -14.45 -26.57
N ASP A 625 10.18 -14.92 -25.51
CA ASP A 625 10.76 -16.27 -25.47
C ASP A 625 9.66 -17.33 -25.81
N PRO A 626 9.82 -18.12 -26.90
CA PRO A 626 8.84 -19.13 -27.29
C PRO A 626 8.55 -20.18 -26.22
N ALA A 627 9.42 -20.32 -25.21
CA ALA A 627 9.17 -21.16 -24.06
C ALA A 627 7.92 -20.71 -23.27
N LEU A 628 7.60 -19.41 -23.24
CA LEU A 628 6.40 -18.90 -22.56
C LEU A 628 5.09 -19.29 -23.25
N LEU A 629 5.13 -19.54 -24.56
CA LEU A 629 3.94 -19.85 -25.38
C LEU A 629 3.59 -21.35 -25.40
N ARG A 630 4.35 -22.17 -24.66
CA ARG A 630 4.12 -23.62 -24.62
C ARG A 630 2.87 -23.97 -23.80
N PRO A 631 2.21 -25.11 -24.08
CA PRO A 631 1.10 -25.60 -23.27
C PRO A 631 1.44 -25.63 -21.77
N GLY A 632 0.49 -25.23 -20.93
CA GLY A 632 0.66 -25.07 -19.48
C GLY A 632 1.18 -23.70 -19.02
N ARG A 633 1.54 -22.78 -19.94
CA ARG A 633 2.04 -21.42 -19.64
C ARG A 633 1.11 -20.36 -20.22
N LEU A 634 1.59 -19.46 -21.09
CA LEU A 634 0.76 -18.51 -21.85
C LEU A 634 0.24 -19.17 -23.14
N GLU A 635 -0.49 -20.27 -22.97
CA GLU A 635 -0.88 -21.17 -24.05
C GLU A 635 -2.00 -20.63 -24.94
N ARG A 636 -2.84 -19.73 -24.40
CA ARG A 636 -3.93 -19.12 -25.18
C ARG A 636 -3.49 -17.77 -25.73
N LEU A 637 -3.27 -17.71 -27.03
CA LEU A 637 -2.97 -16.46 -27.74
C LEU A 637 -4.28 -15.79 -28.17
N VAL A 638 -4.45 -14.51 -27.83
CA VAL A 638 -5.63 -13.70 -28.16
C VAL A 638 -5.19 -12.40 -28.81
N PHE A 639 -5.55 -12.25 -30.09
CA PHE A 639 -5.33 -11.01 -30.84
C PHE A 639 -6.39 -9.97 -30.48
N VAL A 640 -5.94 -8.77 -30.14
CA VAL A 640 -6.81 -7.60 -29.93
C VAL A 640 -6.73 -6.73 -31.19
N PRO A 641 -7.78 -6.73 -32.03
CA PRO A 641 -7.79 -5.98 -33.28
C PRO A 641 -7.87 -4.46 -33.02
N PRO A 642 -7.47 -3.64 -34.00
CA PRO A 642 -7.77 -2.22 -33.96
C PRO A 642 -9.30 -1.98 -34.00
N PRO A 643 -9.81 -0.91 -33.36
CA PRO A 643 -11.24 -0.64 -33.29
C PRO A 643 -11.78 -0.22 -34.66
N ASP A 644 -12.94 -0.75 -35.05
CA ASP A 644 -13.66 -0.34 -36.25
C ASP A 644 -14.45 0.98 -36.05
N GLY A 645 -15.25 1.40 -37.03
CA GLY A 645 -16.00 2.65 -36.94
C GLY A 645 -17.01 2.70 -35.78
N GLU A 646 -17.72 1.60 -35.52
CA GLU A 646 -18.72 1.49 -34.46
C GLU A 646 -18.05 1.40 -33.08
N ALA A 647 -16.97 0.61 -32.99
CA ALA A 647 -16.11 0.51 -31.82
C ALA A 647 -15.53 1.88 -31.43
N ARG A 648 -15.03 2.65 -32.40
CA ARG A 648 -14.51 4.01 -32.18
C ARG A 648 -15.61 4.94 -31.66
N ALA A 649 -16.82 4.89 -32.21
CA ALA A 649 -17.94 5.68 -31.70
C ALA A 649 -18.27 5.33 -30.23
N ALA A 650 -18.25 4.04 -29.87
CA ALA A 650 -18.44 3.60 -28.49
C ALA A 650 -17.32 4.11 -27.55
N ILE A 651 -16.05 4.03 -27.98
CA ILE A 651 -14.90 4.53 -27.23
C ILE A 651 -14.98 6.06 -27.04
N LEU A 652 -15.40 6.79 -28.07
CA LEU A 652 -15.62 8.24 -27.99
C LEU A 652 -16.72 8.58 -26.99
N ARG A 653 -17.86 7.87 -27.02
CA ARG A 653 -18.97 8.02 -26.04
C ARG A 653 -18.50 7.77 -24.62
N ALA A 654 -17.76 6.69 -24.38
CA ALA A 654 -17.20 6.37 -23.07
C ALA A 654 -16.22 7.46 -22.59
N SER A 655 -15.35 7.95 -23.49
CA SER A 655 -14.36 8.99 -23.20
C SER A 655 -14.99 10.37 -22.99
N ALA A 656 -16.16 10.63 -23.58
CA ALA A 656 -16.90 11.89 -23.46
C ALA A 656 -17.91 11.91 -22.31
N LYS A 657 -18.05 10.83 -21.53
CA LYS A 657 -19.06 10.73 -20.45
C LYS A 657 -19.01 11.88 -19.44
N SER A 658 -17.82 12.46 -19.21
CA SER A 658 -17.59 13.61 -18.32
C SER A 658 -17.30 14.92 -19.06
N VAL A 659 -17.41 14.94 -20.39
CA VAL A 659 -17.13 16.11 -21.23
C VAL A 659 -18.45 16.61 -21.82
N PRO A 660 -18.91 17.81 -21.48
CA PRO A 660 -20.13 18.36 -22.07
C PRO A 660 -19.91 18.66 -23.56
N LEU A 661 -20.54 17.87 -24.42
CA LEU A 661 -20.51 18.05 -25.87
C LEU A 661 -21.72 18.88 -26.33
N ASP A 662 -21.50 19.75 -27.31
CA ASP A 662 -22.58 20.41 -28.03
C ASP A 662 -23.41 19.40 -28.82
N ILE A 663 -24.71 19.66 -28.99
CA ILE A 663 -25.63 18.78 -29.72
C ILE A 663 -25.23 18.57 -31.19
N ALA A 664 -24.45 19.49 -31.76
CA ALA A 664 -23.92 19.38 -33.11
C ALA A 664 -22.75 18.37 -33.25
N VAL A 665 -22.23 17.82 -32.15
CA VAL A 665 -21.14 16.82 -32.19
C VAL A 665 -21.74 15.41 -32.28
N ASP A 666 -21.80 14.89 -33.50
CA ASP A 666 -22.20 13.49 -33.76
C ASP A 666 -21.01 12.54 -33.59
N LEU A 667 -21.06 11.70 -32.55
CA LEU A 667 -19.99 10.75 -32.23
C LEU A 667 -19.99 9.51 -33.14
N ASP A 668 -21.11 9.17 -33.77
CA ASP A 668 -21.21 8.03 -34.68
C ASP A 668 -20.58 8.39 -36.04
N GLU A 669 -20.88 9.60 -36.56
CA GLU A 669 -20.21 10.14 -37.75
C GLU A 669 -18.70 10.37 -37.50
N LEU A 670 -18.35 10.85 -36.31
CA LEU A 670 -16.96 11.03 -35.92
C LEU A 670 -16.22 9.69 -35.88
N GLY A 671 -16.80 8.65 -35.27
CA GLY A 671 -16.21 7.31 -35.21
C GLY A 671 -15.95 6.70 -36.60
N ALA A 672 -16.92 6.85 -37.52
CA ALA A 672 -16.79 6.37 -38.89
C ALA A 672 -15.65 7.04 -39.67
N SER A 673 -15.36 8.32 -39.39
CA SER A 673 -14.35 9.10 -40.11
C SER A 673 -12.93 9.06 -39.50
N LEU A 674 -12.74 8.39 -38.36
CA LEU A 674 -11.44 8.25 -37.67
C LEU A 674 -10.68 6.97 -38.05
N ASP A 675 -10.55 6.69 -39.35
CA ASP A 675 -9.81 5.51 -39.77
C ASP A 675 -8.34 5.55 -39.33
N GLY A 676 -7.80 4.41 -38.89
CA GLY A 676 -6.46 4.31 -38.32
C GLY A 676 -6.28 4.87 -36.90
N PHE A 677 -7.33 5.35 -36.23
CA PHE A 677 -7.25 5.76 -34.83
C PHE A 677 -7.35 4.56 -33.89
N SER A 678 -6.43 4.47 -32.94
CA SER A 678 -6.53 3.53 -31.82
C SER A 678 -7.53 4.01 -30.76
N ALA A 679 -7.84 3.16 -29.77
CA ALA A 679 -8.68 3.56 -28.64
C ALA A 679 -8.03 4.72 -27.84
N ALA A 680 -6.69 4.68 -27.70
CA ALA A 680 -5.92 5.75 -27.07
C ALA A 680 -5.99 7.08 -27.86
N ASP A 681 -5.98 7.00 -29.21
CA ASP A 681 -6.11 8.19 -30.06
C ASP A 681 -7.51 8.80 -29.96
N CYS A 682 -8.56 7.99 -29.91
CA CYS A 682 -9.94 8.44 -29.72
C CYS A 682 -10.10 9.19 -28.38
N ALA A 683 -9.56 8.62 -27.30
CA ALA A 683 -9.55 9.28 -25.99
C ALA A 683 -8.72 10.58 -26.00
N ALA A 684 -7.57 10.58 -26.71
CA ALA A 684 -6.75 11.77 -26.88
C ALA A 684 -7.47 12.87 -27.67
N LEU A 685 -8.28 12.50 -28.67
CA LEU A 685 -9.04 13.43 -29.48
C LEU A 685 -10.08 14.20 -28.65
N ILE A 686 -10.88 13.50 -27.83
CA ILE A 686 -11.86 14.13 -26.93
C ILE A 686 -11.16 15.07 -25.94
N ARG A 687 -10.04 14.62 -25.36
CA ARG A 687 -9.24 15.44 -24.44
C ARG A 687 -8.69 16.70 -25.12
N GLU A 688 -8.14 16.59 -26.32
CA GLU A 688 -7.61 17.75 -27.06
C GLU A 688 -8.73 18.68 -27.53
N ALA A 689 -9.93 18.17 -27.82
CA ALA A 689 -11.10 18.98 -28.14
C ALA A 689 -11.53 19.80 -26.91
N ALA A 690 -11.60 19.18 -25.73
CA ALA A 690 -11.86 19.89 -24.48
C ALA A 690 -10.79 20.96 -24.16
N LEU A 691 -9.50 20.63 -24.35
CA LEU A 691 -8.42 21.61 -24.20
C LEU A 691 -8.50 22.74 -25.23
N SER A 692 -8.97 22.46 -26.45
CA SER A 692 -9.17 23.48 -27.47
C SER A 692 -10.27 24.46 -27.08
N ALA A 693 -11.38 23.96 -26.50
CA ALA A 693 -12.43 24.80 -25.94
C ALA A 693 -11.90 25.71 -24.81
N MET A 694 -11.14 25.15 -23.87
CA MET A 694 -10.55 25.92 -22.77
C MET A 694 -9.54 26.99 -23.21
N ARG A 695 -8.77 26.72 -24.29
CA ARG A 695 -7.82 27.70 -24.84
C ARG A 695 -8.52 28.86 -25.55
N GLU A 696 -9.71 28.61 -26.10
CA GLU A 696 -10.55 29.67 -26.68
C GLU A 696 -11.19 30.52 -25.58
N SER A 697 -11.74 29.89 -24.54
CA SER A 697 -12.30 30.59 -23.38
C SER A 697 -12.29 29.70 -22.13
N LEU A 698 -11.82 30.24 -21.01
CA LEU A 698 -11.88 29.56 -19.71
C LEU A 698 -13.30 29.45 -19.14
N ASP A 699 -14.24 30.23 -19.68
CA ASP A 699 -15.67 30.19 -19.34
C ASP A 699 -16.47 29.26 -20.28
N ALA A 700 -15.80 28.54 -21.19
CA ALA A 700 -16.46 27.63 -22.12
C ALA A 700 -17.16 26.48 -21.38
N SER A 701 -18.45 26.30 -21.64
CA SER A 701 -19.29 25.29 -20.98
C SER A 701 -19.50 24.02 -21.79
N THR A 702 -19.23 24.03 -23.10
CA THR A 702 -19.39 22.89 -24.02
C THR A 702 -18.25 22.80 -25.04
N VAL A 703 -18.00 21.59 -25.54
CA VAL A 703 -17.09 21.31 -26.66
C VAL A 703 -17.89 21.28 -27.96
N THR A 704 -17.48 22.11 -28.92
CA THR A 704 -18.14 22.26 -30.22
C THR A 704 -17.46 21.44 -31.31
N ALA A 705 -18.11 21.27 -32.46
CA ALA A 705 -17.52 20.63 -33.64
C ALA A 705 -16.21 21.31 -34.10
N ALA A 706 -16.12 22.64 -34.00
CA ALA A 706 -14.91 23.39 -34.35
C ALA A 706 -13.71 23.03 -33.44
N HIS A 707 -13.98 22.73 -32.15
CA HIS A 707 -12.96 22.25 -31.23
C HIS A 707 -12.48 20.85 -31.58
N VAL A 708 -13.40 19.96 -31.99
CA VAL A 708 -13.07 18.61 -32.48
C VAL A 708 -12.22 18.69 -33.75
N ASP A 709 -12.57 19.55 -34.71
CA ASP A 709 -11.78 19.76 -35.93
C ASP A 709 -10.38 20.31 -35.64
N THR A 710 -10.27 21.19 -34.64
CA THR A 710 -8.97 21.70 -34.18
C THR A 710 -8.14 20.58 -33.55
N ALA A 711 -8.78 19.72 -32.75
CA ALA A 711 -8.14 18.56 -32.13
C ALA A 711 -7.65 17.54 -33.17
N ARG A 712 -8.43 17.28 -34.22
CA ARG A 712 -8.05 16.39 -35.34
C ARG A 712 -6.79 16.81 -36.07
N LYS A 713 -6.46 18.10 -36.10
CA LYS A 713 -5.21 18.59 -36.70
C LYS A 713 -3.97 18.25 -35.85
N ARG A 714 -4.17 17.98 -34.56
CA ARG A 714 -3.10 17.74 -33.59
C ARG A 714 -2.95 16.28 -33.21
N VAL A 715 -4.07 15.58 -33.03
CA VAL A 715 -4.11 14.14 -32.78
C VAL A 715 -4.16 13.42 -34.12
N ARG A 716 -3.09 12.70 -34.46
CA ARG A 716 -2.99 11.92 -35.68
C ARG A 716 -3.24 10.44 -35.39
N ALA A 717 -3.72 9.71 -36.39
CA ALA A 717 -3.79 8.26 -36.36
C ALA A 717 -2.41 7.67 -36.02
N SER A 718 -2.35 6.82 -35.01
CA SER A 718 -1.10 6.18 -34.56
C SER A 718 -0.91 4.76 -35.08
N LEU A 719 -1.96 4.13 -35.62
CA LEU A 719 -1.88 2.76 -36.13
C LEU A 719 -1.11 2.73 -37.45
N ASP A 720 -0.04 1.93 -37.48
CA ASP A 720 0.72 1.63 -38.70
C ASP A 720 0.05 0.45 -39.45
N PRO A 721 -0.46 0.66 -40.69
CA PRO A 721 -1.08 -0.40 -41.48
C PRO A 721 -0.18 -1.61 -41.72
N VAL A 722 1.14 -1.41 -41.84
CA VAL A 722 2.10 -2.51 -42.06
C VAL A 722 2.21 -3.36 -40.80
N GLN A 723 2.27 -2.71 -39.63
CA GLN A 723 2.31 -3.41 -38.34
C GLN A 723 1.01 -4.17 -38.08
N VAL A 724 -0.14 -3.56 -38.36
CA VAL A 724 -1.46 -4.20 -38.20
C VAL A 724 -1.57 -5.43 -39.09
N ALA A 725 -1.25 -5.33 -40.38
CA ALA A 725 -1.28 -6.46 -41.29
C ALA A 725 -0.31 -7.59 -40.86
N TRP A 726 0.86 -7.24 -40.33
CA TRP A 726 1.79 -8.23 -39.78
C TRP A 726 1.21 -8.95 -38.56
N LEU A 727 0.56 -8.23 -37.64
CA LEU A 727 -0.08 -8.82 -36.46
C LEU A 727 -1.28 -9.73 -36.84
N GLU A 728 -2.06 -9.34 -37.85
CA GLU A 728 -3.15 -10.17 -38.40
C GLU A 728 -2.62 -11.46 -39.04
N ALA A 729 -1.50 -11.37 -39.79
CA ALA A 729 -0.82 -12.55 -40.33
C ALA A 729 -0.20 -13.43 -39.22
N TYR A 730 0.31 -12.82 -38.16
CA TYR A 730 0.77 -13.56 -36.98
C TYR A 730 -0.40 -14.29 -36.30
N ALA A 731 -1.57 -13.65 -36.21
CA ALA A 731 -2.76 -14.25 -35.64
C ALA A 731 -3.29 -15.43 -36.46
N SER A 732 -3.31 -15.33 -37.79
CA SER A 732 -3.77 -16.42 -38.66
C SER A 732 -2.83 -17.63 -38.64
N THR A 733 -1.53 -17.42 -38.46
CA THR A 733 -0.55 -18.51 -38.33
C THR A 733 -0.58 -19.20 -36.96
N HIS A 734 -1.10 -18.55 -35.94
CA HIS A 734 -1.18 -19.06 -34.55
C HIS A 734 -2.62 -19.27 -34.06
N ALA A 735 -3.60 -19.25 -34.97
CA ALA A 735 -4.98 -19.56 -34.64
C ALA A 735 -5.09 -21.05 -34.25
N PRO A 736 -5.82 -21.40 -33.18
CA PRO A 736 -6.15 -22.80 -32.90
C PRO A 736 -6.96 -23.34 -34.08
N GLY A 737 -6.48 -24.41 -34.71
CA GLY A 737 -7.19 -25.12 -35.78
C GLY A 737 -8.40 -25.90 -35.28
#